data_AF-A0A4Y8MJJ7-F1
#
_entry.id   AF-A0A4Y8MJJ7-F1
#
_cell.length_a   1.000
_cell.length_b   1.000
_cell.length_c   1.000
_cell.angle_alpha   90.00
_cell.angle_beta   90.00
_cell.angle_gamma   90.00
#
_symmetry.space_group_name_H-M   'P 1'
#
loop_
_entity.id
_entity.type
_entity.pdbx_description
1 polymer ?
#
loop_
_entity_poly.entity_id
_entity_poly.type
_entity_poly.pdbx_seq_one_letter_code
_entity_poly.pdbx_strand_id
1 'polypeptide(L)'
;MNFRSTFCQTDECDDCVSPITGRKLKINRSTTKVLVDPAKVSEVPAIAAEWIEAVRSPDVKLKFPHREISAAIRAFSRIESVDDFAQKLDTLMDVGTACEKRPGQKNHIYGWLLRLWSHGVIAIPRDFPFKTKTSLNPNEFMTRGFQWLGDIQNAYGGKNRASVVATLFRVAGRTLGVVEPGDITPETIARVEGAEVRRALAFMVSPLLLVQRDIYGAKVTHSRLSWGLGRAKRKTGIDRTFAWAIQDDPTLSVWQGTFTDWPGDQRQGLALRTHMAERALQYLVDNPHLPRTVEAYCSRKTPINPWWAEWADSQVWAVSSRRNYTNYLADFFDWYLTTALTSEDDFGWPVLSPAHYNPITRLSSRAQQAETHREALPLRYLHELMRIIADDDYAWPKTIRGDYFMWKDPMTGEFSRQWNPVRAYAILIKLMLPLRTYQVRMLDSGEADSERLTGKVWTSNGGPFTPKRGRKTRVRRGFLRKFSDSVMGREFTGFFINTNKTADAGKDQNDRGYEIPWQHDDVIRIAAELREWQEKFNPLIGPLPWQAIHDRTVLRSYTPEMLRMREPACFLFRDPSSVYPSEPVLDSRLQVFWAQLLRELESRVQSRGDRLANGEVIRFVTPQSGANCRANYDLHTLRVSLITAYATEGGVPIQILSKCVAGHATILMTLYYNKPGPAHVTEVLAEAQRKIQQDESTNFLRFLQNEEVRTASPLVIANDVAGKSALERSAPGSWVVGDIGICPVGGSLCHQGRPRSPKGGDRQNYSPVPGGSKNCAQCRFFITGPAFLPGLVARFNAAGVSLTTTAERLRQHEDQIVQLESATFDGQSQEHSGQIGLAYERRDRVLDEIDAIAHTWHALYRLVERCKAAMNAENTSEDGKLALVLSGGIADLRAALAECTEFELYDAVCQRANVYPNENVLVSNLRRGRLLDALLSRNARAAVFASLSETEALAVGNQFVELLMARVGRADTNALIEGRLLLDELGMTDDVDRLLPKSAATPAQLLELRKRA
;
A
#
# COMPACT_ATOMS: atom_id res chain seq x y z
N MET A 1 22.87 53.90 45.19
CA MET A 1 21.99 55.00 45.68
C MET A 1 20.60 54.38 45.77
N ASN A 2 20.08 54.12 46.97
CA ASN A 2 18.77 53.46 47.11
C ASN A 2 17.64 54.48 46.95
N PHE A 3 16.94 54.42 45.82
CA PHE A 3 15.78 55.25 45.50
C PHE A 3 14.55 54.87 46.36
N ARG A 4 13.82 55.85 46.91
CA ARG A 4 12.50 55.66 47.57
C ARG A 4 11.35 55.70 46.56
N SER A 5 11.36 54.79 45.57
CA SER A 5 10.25 54.62 44.62
C SER A 5 9.51 53.30 44.88
N THR A 6 8.19 53.32 44.67
CA THR A 6 7.32 52.17 44.89
C THR A 6 7.49 51.14 43.78
N PHE A 7 7.66 51.58 42.53
CA PHE A 7 7.72 50.72 41.34
C PHE A 7 9.04 50.77 40.56
N CYS A 8 10.07 51.53 40.98
CA CYS A 8 11.38 51.59 40.29
C CYS A 8 12.55 51.06 41.12
N GLN A 9 13.57 50.54 40.43
CA GLN A 9 14.83 50.08 41.02
C GLN A 9 16.00 50.12 40.00
N THR A 10 17.25 50.13 40.46
CA THR A 10 18.47 50.18 39.61
C THR A 10 19.46 49.04 39.84
N ASP A 11 19.32 48.29 40.94
CA ASP A 11 20.43 47.50 41.51
C ASP A 11 20.18 45.97 41.49
N GLU A 12 18.93 45.51 41.54
CA GLU A 12 18.54 44.09 41.51
C GLU A 12 18.49 43.54 40.07
N CYS A 13 19.66 43.24 39.49
CA CYS A 13 19.77 42.63 38.17
C CYS A 13 20.82 41.50 38.09
N ASP A 14 20.66 40.62 37.10
CA ASP A 14 21.67 39.63 36.70
C ASP A 14 22.34 40.05 35.41
N ASP A 15 23.67 40.11 35.40
CA ASP A 15 24.43 40.26 34.17
C ASP A 15 24.43 38.94 33.39
N CYS A 16 24.09 39.00 32.11
CA CYS A 16 24.16 37.86 31.19
C CYS A 16 24.75 38.28 29.83
N VAL A 17 25.21 37.30 29.07
CA VAL A 17 25.77 37.51 27.73
C VAL A 17 25.01 36.65 26.74
N SER A 18 24.55 37.24 25.64
CA SER A 18 23.90 36.46 24.58
C SER A 18 24.89 35.51 23.91
N PRO A 19 24.60 34.20 23.84
CA PRO A 19 25.46 33.23 23.18
C PRO A 19 25.49 33.39 21.65
N ILE A 20 24.50 34.08 21.07
CA ILE A 20 24.40 34.29 19.61
C ILE A 20 25.07 35.60 19.19
N THR A 21 24.81 36.70 19.91
CA THR A 21 25.25 38.06 19.54
C THR A 21 26.45 38.56 20.35
N GLY A 22 26.75 37.93 21.50
CA GLY A 22 27.83 38.35 22.39
C GLY A 22 27.56 39.63 23.20
N ARG A 23 26.35 40.22 23.11
CA ARG A 23 25.98 41.43 23.85
C ARG A 23 25.82 41.16 25.34
N LYS A 24 26.25 42.11 26.17
CA LYS A 24 26.01 42.12 27.63
C LYS A 24 24.63 42.69 27.91
N LEU A 25 23.81 41.94 28.64
CA LEU A 25 22.42 42.24 28.96
C LEU A 25 22.20 42.14 30.46
N LYS A 26 21.15 42.79 30.98
CA LYS A 26 20.81 42.76 32.41
C LYS A 26 19.39 42.27 32.63
N ILE A 27 19.20 41.20 33.38
CA ILE A 27 17.88 40.62 33.67
C ILE A 27 17.33 41.21 34.98
N ASN A 28 16.13 41.76 34.94
CA ASN A 28 15.42 42.26 36.12
C ASN A 28 14.93 41.10 37.02
N ARG A 29 15.51 41.01 38.21
CA ARG A 29 15.13 40.00 39.23
C ARG A 29 13.84 40.37 39.97
N SER A 30 13.52 41.65 40.06
CA SER A 30 12.40 42.13 40.85
C SER A 30 11.06 41.63 40.31
N THR A 31 10.18 41.19 41.21
CA THR A 31 8.83 40.73 40.85
C THR A 31 7.87 41.88 40.66
N THR A 32 8.10 43.03 41.28
CA THR A 32 7.15 44.15 41.33
C THR A 32 7.74 45.50 40.88
N LYS A 33 9.07 45.62 40.79
CA LYS A 33 9.73 46.88 40.42
C LYS A 33 10.38 46.82 39.03
N VAL A 34 10.26 47.91 38.28
CA VAL A 34 10.89 48.17 36.97
C VAL A 34 12.36 48.51 37.19
N LEU A 35 13.24 47.82 36.47
CA LEU A 35 14.67 48.12 36.42
C LEU A 35 14.89 49.26 35.43
N VAL A 36 15.63 50.31 35.82
CA VAL A 36 15.91 51.49 34.99
C VAL A 36 17.41 51.57 34.73
N ASP A 37 17.80 51.92 33.49
CA ASP A 37 19.17 52.29 33.15
C ASP A 37 19.40 53.79 33.39
N PRO A 38 20.16 54.18 34.43
CA PRO A 38 20.41 55.60 34.74
C PRO A 38 21.04 56.37 33.58
N ALA A 39 21.83 55.70 32.74
CA ALA A 39 22.55 56.36 31.64
C ALA A 39 21.63 56.80 30.50
N LYS A 40 20.46 56.18 30.36
CA LYS A 40 19.50 56.42 29.26
C LYS A 40 18.27 57.24 29.65
N VAL A 41 18.15 57.64 30.92
CA VAL A 41 17.02 58.46 31.40
C VAL A 41 16.97 59.82 30.69
N SER A 42 18.13 60.37 30.28
CA SER A 42 18.22 61.62 29.52
C SER A 42 17.57 61.57 28.13
N GLU A 43 17.35 60.38 27.57
CA GLU A 43 16.73 60.18 26.24
C GLU A 43 15.19 60.21 26.31
N VAL A 44 14.61 60.02 27.50
CA VAL A 44 13.16 59.85 27.68
C VAL A 44 12.32 61.06 27.26
N PRO A 45 12.73 62.33 27.47
CA PRO A 45 11.99 63.50 26.99
C PRO A 45 11.75 63.50 25.47
N ALA A 46 12.74 63.08 24.68
CA ALA A 46 12.62 62.97 23.23
C ALA A 46 11.62 61.85 22.85
N ILE A 47 11.71 60.70 23.52
CA ILE A 47 10.79 59.57 23.32
C ILE A 47 9.34 59.97 23.67
N ALA A 48 9.14 60.76 24.72
CA ALA A 48 7.83 61.26 25.13
C ALA A 48 7.25 62.26 24.12
N ALA A 49 8.07 63.15 23.56
CA ALA A 49 7.65 64.09 22.52
C ALA A 49 7.14 63.35 21.27
N GLU A 50 7.89 62.36 20.78
CA GLU A 50 7.48 61.51 19.65
C GLU A 50 6.15 60.79 19.93
N TRP A 51 5.98 60.27 21.14
CA TRP A 51 4.76 59.57 21.53
C TRP A 51 3.54 60.51 21.58
N ILE A 52 3.70 61.72 22.10
CA ILE A 52 2.62 62.71 22.20
C ILE A 52 2.16 63.17 20.81
N GLU A 53 3.09 63.36 19.87
CA GLU A 53 2.79 63.74 18.50
C GLU A 53 2.02 62.62 17.77
N ALA A 54 2.46 61.37 17.92
CA ALA A 54 1.82 60.23 17.29
C ALA A 54 0.39 59.95 17.79
N VAL A 55 0.10 60.21 19.07
CA VAL A 55 -1.25 60.07 19.64
C VAL A 55 -2.22 61.14 19.10
N ARG A 56 -1.72 62.25 18.54
CA ARG A 56 -2.54 63.30 17.92
C ARG A 56 -2.88 63.04 16.44
N SER A 57 -2.22 62.08 15.79
CA SER A 57 -2.43 61.77 14.38
C SER A 57 -3.76 61.03 14.14
N PRO A 58 -4.59 61.45 13.16
CA PRO A 58 -5.91 60.86 12.89
C PRO A 58 -5.88 59.43 12.32
N ASP A 59 -4.71 58.93 11.90
CA ASP A 59 -4.56 57.63 11.22
C ASP A 59 -4.49 56.40 12.15
N VAL A 60 -4.52 56.59 13.47
CA VAL A 60 -4.26 55.50 14.42
C VAL A 60 -5.58 54.93 14.97
N LYS A 61 -5.84 53.63 14.73
CA LYS A 61 -6.96 52.84 15.30
C LYS A 61 -6.91 52.63 16.83
N LEU A 62 -6.36 53.58 17.60
CA LEU A 62 -6.35 53.55 19.06
C LEU A 62 -7.48 54.43 19.60
N LYS A 63 -8.31 53.91 20.50
CA LYS A 63 -9.21 54.75 21.31
C LYS A 63 -8.37 55.74 22.12
N PHE A 64 -8.74 57.03 22.13
CA PHE A 64 -7.98 58.07 22.84
C PHE A 64 -7.70 57.71 24.31
N PRO A 65 -6.47 57.97 24.81
CA PRO A 65 -6.15 57.77 26.21
C PRO A 65 -7.00 58.70 27.10
N HIS A 66 -7.39 58.21 28.27
CA HIS A 66 -8.08 59.03 29.27
C HIS A 66 -7.23 60.26 29.63
N ARG A 67 -7.87 61.38 29.97
CA ARG A 67 -7.22 62.66 30.25
C ARG A 67 -6.07 62.52 31.27
N GLU A 68 -6.28 61.72 32.31
CA GLU A 68 -5.30 61.47 33.37
C GLU A 68 -4.10 60.63 32.90
N ILE A 69 -4.32 59.59 32.07
CA ILE A 69 -3.23 58.78 31.49
C ILE A 69 -2.43 59.60 30.49
N SER A 70 -3.12 60.42 29.68
CA SER A 70 -2.45 61.33 28.75
C SER A 70 -1.61 62.39 29.50
N ALA A 71 -2.10 62.91 30.62
CA ALA A 71 -1.35 63.82 31.47
C ALA A 71 -0.13 63.14 32.11
N ALA A 72 -0.28 61.92 32.62
CA ALA A 72 0.81 61.14 33.22
C ALA A 72 1.92 60.82 32.21
N ILE A 73 1.57 60.43 30.97
CA ILE A 73 2.56 60.20 29.90
C ILE A 73 3.23 61.52 29.46
N ARG A 74 2.48 62.63 29.39
CA ARG A 74 3.05 63.95 29.05
C ARG A 74 4.06 64.45 30.09
N ALA A 75 3.94 64.04 31.35
CA ALA A 75 4.88 64.41 32.40
C ALA A 75 6.31 63.93 32.11
N PHE A 76 6.50 62.90 31.27
CA PHE A 76 7.82 62.41 30.84
C PHE A 76 8.51 63.32 29.80
N SER A 77 7.84 64.33 29.24
CA SER A 77 8.43 65.29 28.28
C SER A 77 9.48 66.22 28.87
N ARG A 78 9.58 66.26 30.21
CA ARG A 78 10.62 66.98 30.94
C ARG A 78 11.05 66.06 32.07
N ILE A 79 12.33 65.67 32.13
CA ILE A 79 12.87 64.83 33.21
C ILE A 79 14.17 65.48 33.69
N GLU A 80 14.26 65.71 34.99
CA GLU A 80 15.39 66.44 35.59
C GLU A 80 16.40 65.50 36.26
N SER A 81 15.96 64.32 36.72
CA SER A 81 16.81 63.33 37.38
C SER A 81 16.22 61.91 37.27
N VAL A 82 17.01 60.90 37.67
CA VAL A 82 16.54 59.51 37.77
C VAL A 82 15.44 59.37 38.83
N ASP A 83 15.52 60.16 39.92
CA ASP A 83 14.46 60.25 40.94
C ASP A 83 13.15 60.79 40.36
N ASP A 84 13.23 61.84 39.55
CA ASP A 84 12.07 62.47 38.89
C ASP A 84 11.41 61.49 37.90
N PHE A 85 12.21 60.73 37.14
CA PHE A 85 11.70 59.63 36.31
C PHE A 85 10.95 58.58 37.14
N ALA A 86 11.51 58.18 38.29
CA ALA A 86 10.91 57.18 39.15
C ALA A 86 9.56 57.62 39.76
N GLN A 87 9.47 58.88 40.20
CA GLN A 87 8.22 59.47 40.71
C GLN A 87 7.13 59.57 39.62
N LYS A 88 7.52 59.91 38.39
CA LYS A 88 6.61 59.95 37.23
C LYS A 88 6.12 58.56 36.84
N LEU A 89 6.97 57.54 36.96
CA LEU A 89 6.57 56.16 36.74
C LEU A 89 5.60 55.66 37.82
N ASP A 90 5.85 56.00 39.08
CA ASP A 90 4.93 55.69 40.18
C ASP A 90 3.54 56.31 39.94
N THR A 91 3.52 57.59 39.56
CA THR A 91 2.29 58.32 39.19
C THR A 91 1.55 57.64 38.02
N LEU A 92 2.29 57.20 36.98
CA LEU A 92 1.70 56.51 35.83
C LEU A 92 1.05 55.17 36.23
N MET A 93 1.67 54.42 37.13
CA MET A 93 1.15 53.14 37.62
C MET A 93 -0.10 53.32 38.48
N ASP A 94 -0.11 54.33 39.36
CA ASP A 94 -1.26 54.66 40.22
C ASP A 94 -2.48 55.09 39.40
N VAL A 95 -2.28 56.00 38.44
CA VAL A 95 -3.31 56.42 37.49
C VAL A 95 -3.81 55.24 36.64
N GLY A 96 -2.90 54.35 36.23
CA GLY A 96 -3.24 53.13 35.51
C GLY A 96 -4.14 52.19 36.30
N THR A 97 -3.89 52.08 37.61
CA THR A 97 -4.67 51.24 38.53
C THR A 97 -6.05 51.83 38.78
N ALA A 98 -6.16 53.16 38.90
CA ALA A 98 -7.45 53.85 39.00
C ALA A 98 -8.30 53.70 37.72
N CYS A 99 -7.66 53.73 36.55
CA CYS A 99 -8.33 53.65 35.25
C CYS A 99 -8.56 52.22 34.73
N GLU A 100 -8.16 51.19 35.48
CA GLU A 100 -8.11 49.78 35.04
C GLU A 100 -9.44 49.21 34.55
N LYS A 101 -10.57 49.63 35.14
CA LYS A 101 -11.91 49.14 34.76
C LYS A 101 -12.36 49.62 33.37
N ARG A 102 -11.67 50.59 32.76
CA ARG A 102 -12.02 51.16 31.46
C ARG A 102 -11.33 50.40 30.31
N PRO A 103 -12.07 49.91 29.29
CA PRO A 103 -11.50 49.10 28.22
C PRO A 103 -10.48 49.89 27.39
N GLY A 104 -9.32 49.29 27.13
CA GLY A 104 -8.27 49.83 26.25
C GLY A 104 -7.24 50.76 26.91
N GLN A 105 -7.50 51.28 28.10
CA GLN A 105 -6.63 52.26 28.76
C GLN A 105 -5.27 51.69 29.19
N LYS A 106 -5.26 50.42 29.60
CA LYS A 106 -4.02 49.69 29.90
C LYS A 106 -3.11 49.47 28.70
N ASN A 107 -3.68 49.38 27.49
CA ASN A 107 -2.89 49.18 26.27
C ASN A 107 -1.96 50.36 26.02
N HIS A 108 -2.37 51.58 26.42
CA HIS A 108 -1.54 52.78 26.32
C HIS A 108 -0.37 52.76 27.29
N ILE A 109 -0.58 52.26 28.52
CA ILE A 109 0.48 52.12 29.52
C ILE A 109 1.48 51.05 29.08
N TYR A 110 1.01 49.87 28.70
CA TYR A 110 1.90 48.82 28.20
C TYR A 110 2.60 49.22 26.89
N GLY A 111 1.93 49.99 26.03
CA GLY A 111 2.53 50.53 24.80
C GLY A 111 3.65 51.54 25.10
N TRP A 112 3.44 52.42 26.09
CA TRP A 112 4.47 53.36 26.54
C TRP A 112 5.67 52.63 27.17
N LEU A 113 5.42 51.64 28.01
CA LEU A 113 6.49 50.81 28.59
C LEU A 113 7.24 50.01 27.52
N LEU A 114 6.54 49.50 26.51
CA LEU A 114 7.18 48.84 25.36
C LEU A 114 8.11 49.80 24.62
N ARG A 115 7.71 51.07 24.46
CA ARG A 115 8.56 52.11 23.85
C ARG A 115 9.81 52.39 24.68
N LEU A 116 9.68 52.56 25.99
CA LEU A 116 10.83 52.76 26.86
C LEU A 116 11.78 51.55 26.87
N TRP A 117 11.24 50.33 26.87
CA TRP A 117 12.05 49.11 26.74
C TRP A 117 12.76 49.03 25.39
N SER A 118 12.09 49.45 24.31
CA SER A 118 12.67 49.47 22.96
C SER A 118 13.91 50.37 22.87
N HIS A 119 13.94 51.50 23.59
CA HIS A 119 15.13 52.35 23.66
C HIS A 119 16.19 51.85 24.67
N GLY A 120 15.90 50.75 25.37
CA GLY A 120 16.78 50.17 26.40
C GLY A 120 16.79 50.97 27.71
N VAL A 121 15.77 51.80 27.96
CA VAL A 121 15.69 52.64 29.17
C VAL A 121 15.25 51.82 30.38
N ILE A 122 14.33 50.87 30.18
CA ILE A 122 13.73 50.09 31.27
C ILE A 122 13.72 48.59 30.97
N ALA A 123 13.62 47.77 32.02
CA ALA A 123 13.22 46.38 31.96
C ALA A 123 12.08 46.11 32.97
N ILE A 124 11.02 45.46 32.49
CA ILE A 124 9.76 45.33 33.25
C ILE A 124 9.85 44.29 34.38
N PRO A 125 9.02 44.40 35.43
CA PRO A 125 8.88 43.39 36.47
C PRO A 125 8.10 42.16 35.97
N ARG A 126 8.08 41.10 36.80
CA ARG A 126 7.25 39.92 36.56
C ARG A 126 5.75 40.27 36.58
N ASP A 127 5.34 41.00 37.61
CA ASP A 127 3.94 41.29 37.91
C ASP A 127 3.73 42.81 37.96
N PHE A 128 2.70 43.27 37.27
CA PHE A 128 2.24 44.66 37.32
C PHE A 128 1.10 44.80 38.33
N PRO A 129 0.85 45.99 38.92
CA PRO A 129 -0.18 46.21 39.95
C PRO A 129 -1.64 46.06 39.48
N PHE A 130 -1.88 45.55 38.27
CA PHE A 130 -3.20 45.52 37.64
C PHE A 130 -3.91 44.15 37.81
N LYS A 131 -5.17 44.16 38.27
CA LYS A 131 -6.02 42.97 38.49
C LYS A 131 -6.59 42.31 37.22
N THR A 132 -6.86 43.05 36.13
CA THR A 132 -7.48 42.52 34.90
C THR A 132 -6.45 42.05 33.86
N LYS A 133 -6.62 40.83 33.33
CA LYS A 133 -5.80 40.27 32.25
C LYS A 133 -6.01 41.10 30.96
N THR A 134 -4.95 41.68 30.40
CA THR A 134 -5.02 42.55 29.21
C THR A 134 -4.32 41.89 28.01
N SER A 135 -4.82 42.07 26.79
CA SER A 135 -4.08 41.78 25.55
C SER A 135 -3.42 43.08 25.05
N LEU A 136 -2.09 43.13 24.99
CA LEU A 136 -1.38 44.21 24.31
C LEU A 136 -1.61 44.04 22.81
N ASN A 137 -2.12 45.09 22.16
CA ASN A 137 -2.27 45.14 20.70
C ASN A 137 -1.27 46.17 20.17
N PRO A 138 -0.04 45.74 19.85
CA PRO A 138 0.96 46.65 19.29
C PRO A 138 0.48 47.14 17.93
N ASN A 139 0.73 48.41 17.65
CA ASN A 139 0.58 49.02 16.34
C ASN A 139 1.96 49.34 15.76
N GLU A 140 1.99 49.69 14.47
CA GLU A 140 3.22 49.99 13.73
C GLU A 140 4.07 51.08 14.40
N PHE A 141 3.41 52.03 15.07
CA PHE A 141 4.07 53.07 15.85
C PHE A 141 4.77 52.54 17.12
N MET A 142 4.11 51.68 17.91
CA MET A 142 4.68 51.06 19.11
C MET A 142 5.89 50.17 18.80
N THR A 143 5.98 49.63 17.59
CA THR A 143 7.08 48.76 17.15
C THR A 143 8.14 49.48 16.31
N ARG A 144 8.03 50.81 16.14
CA ARG A 144 8.95 51.61 15.32
C ARG A 144 10.38 51.55 15.88
N GLY A 145 11.34 51.06 15.10
CA GLY A 145 12.72 50.81 15.54
C GLY A 145 13.04 49.34 15.85
N PHE A 146 12.03 48.47 15.87
CA PHE A 146 12.15 47.03 16.09
C PHE A 146 11.43 46.28 14.95
N GLN A 147 11.93 46.42 13.72
CA GLN A 147 11.33 45.76 12.54
C GLN A 147 11.22 44.23 12.73
N TRP A 148 12.17 43.65 13.45
CA TRP A 148 12.18 42.22 13.77
C TRP A 148 11.01 41.76 14.67
N LEU A 149 10.36 42.65 15.43
CA LEU A 149 9.11 42.30 16.12
C LEU A 149 7.98 42.05 15.14
N GLY A 150 7.95 42.81 14.04
CA GLY A 150 7.07 42.58 12.90
C GLY A 150 7.40 41.25 12.21
N ASP A 151 8.69 40.93 12.03
CA ASP A 151 9.12 39.66 11.43
C ASP A 151 8.70 38.45 12.27
N ILE A 152 8.83 38.51 13.60
CA ILE A 152 8.34 37.45 14.50
C ILE A 152 6.81 37.36 14.48
N GLN A 153 6.11 38.50 14.42
CA GLN A 153 4.66 38.53 14.32
C GLN A 153 4.17 37.93 12.98
N ASN A 154 4.89 38.15 11.89
CA ASN A 154 4.61 37.63 10.55
C ASN A 154 4.98 36.13 10.42
N ALA A 155 6.05 35.69 11.09
CA ALA A 155 6.43 34.28 11.18
C ALA A 155 5.40 33.41 11.93
N TYR A 156 4.47 34.02 12.67
CA TYR A 156 3.39 33.31 13.36
C TYR A 156 2.18 33.06 12.45
N GLY A 157 1.98 31.80 12.04
CA GLY A 157 0.91 31.37 11.14
C GLY A 157 -0.51 31.26 11.74
N GLY A 158 -0.73 31.64 13.01
CA GLY A 158 -2.01 31.52 13.71
C GLY A 158 -2.92 32.75 13.58
N LYS A 159 -4.19 32.64 14.03
CA LYS A 159 -5.18 33.74 14.00
C LYS A 159 -4.86 34.88 14.99
N ASN A 160 -4.12 34.61 16.08
CA ASN A 160 -3.84 35.57 17.16
C ASN A 160 -2.45 36.22 17.06
N ARG A 161 -2.14 36.89 15.94
CA ARG A 161 -0.82 37.52 15.68
C ARG A 161 -0.41 38.56 16.74
N ALA A 162 -1.34 39.41 17.17
CA ALA A 162 -1.08 40.45 18.17
C ALA A 162 -0.63 39.89 19.53
N SER A 163 -1.06 38.67 19.88
CA SER A 163 -0.72 38.03 21.15
C SER A 163 0.74 37.59 21.24
N VAL A 164 1.45 37.46 20.11
CA VAL A 164 2.85 37.00 20.06
C VAL A 164 3.77 38.07 20.63
N VAL A 165 3.62 39.31 20.16
CA VAL A 165 4.40 40.46 20.64
C VAL A 165 4.06 40.77 22.09
N ALA A 166 2.78 40.68 22.49
CA ALA A 166 2.37 40.82 23.87
C ALA A 166 3.06 39.81 24.80
N THR A 167 3.19 38.57 24.33
CA THR A 167 3.87 37.50 25.08
C THR A 167 5.38 37.69 25.08
N LEU A 168 5.95 38.12 23.96
CA LEU A 168 7.36 38.45 23.83
C LEU A 168 7.74 39.56 24.80
N PHE A 169 6.98 40.65 24.83
CA PHE A 169 7.23 41.75 25.75
C PHE A 169 7.16 41.32 27.22
N ARG A 170 6.21 40.45 27.61
CA ARG A 170 6.15 39.94 29.00
C ARG A 170 7.34 39.10 29.42
N VAL A 171 8.00 38.45 28.47
CA VAL A 171 9.07 37.50 28.75
C VAL A 171 10.43 38.16 28.54
N ALA A 172 10.69 38.66 27.33
CA ALA A 172 11.93 39.33 26.96
C ALA A 172 12.02 40.77 27.49
N GLY A 173 10.89 41.42 27.78
CA GLY A 173 10.85 42.76 28.36
C GLY A 173 11.51 42.87 29.73
N ARG A 174 11.70 41.73 30.42
CA ARG A 174 12.40 41.65 31.70
C ARG A 174 13.92 41.77 31.56
N THR A 175 14.42 41.78 30.34
CA THR A 175 15.84 41.90 30.03
C THR A 175 16.11 43.27 29.43
N LEU A 176 17.01 44.01 30.05
CA LEU A 176 17.48 45.32 29.62
C LEU A 176 18.57 45.16 28.55
N GLY A 177 18.49 45.96 27.48
CA GLY A 177 19.51 46.02 26.43
C GLY A 177 19.26 45.09 25.23
N VAL A 178 18.09 44.47 25.12
CA VAL A 178 17.69 43.65 23.96
C VAL A 178 17.48 44.54 22.74
N VAL A 179 18.24 44.32 21.67
CA VAL A 179 18.16 45.13 20.42
C VAL A 179 17.76 44.28 19.23
N GLU A 180 18.19 43.02 19.16
CA GLU A 180 17.97 42.13 18.02
C GLU A 180 17.46 40.74 18.46
N PRO A 181 16.84 39.95 17.56
CA PRO A 181 16.26 38.65 17.92
C PRO A 181 17.26 37.68 18.54
N GLY A 182 18.55 37.76 18.15
CA GLY A 182 19.62 36.92 18.68
C GLY A 182 19.93 37.17 20.15
N ASP A 183 19.49 38.30 20.72
CA ASP A 183 19.62 38.60 22.14
C ASP A 183 18.62 37.82 23.01
N ILE A 184 17.64 37.15 22.40
CA ILE A 184 16.56 36.44 23.10
C ILE A 184 16.85 34.93 23.11
N THR A 185 17.53 34.46 24.15
CA THR A 185 17.87 33.04 24.36
C THR A 185 17.42 32.59 25.76
N PRO A 186 17.37 31.28 26.06
CA PRO A 186 17.00 30.80 27.39
C PRO A 186 17.87 31.36 28.53
N GLU A 187 19.11 31.72 28.23
CA GLU A 187 20.09 32.28 29.16
C GLU A 187 19.92 33.79 29.37
N THR A 188 19.37 34.50 28.41
CA THR A 188 19.21 35.96 28.46
C THR A 188 17.83 36.41 28.89
N ILE A 189 16.84 35.51 28.91
CA ILE A 189 15.50 35.79 29.45
C ILE A 189 15.36 35.35 30.90
N ALA A 190 14.58 36.09 31.69
CA ALA A 190 14.28 35.70 33.06
C ALA A 190 13.58 34.32 33.10
N ARG A 191 13.96 33.46 34.05
CA ARG A 191 13.31 32.15 34.24
C ARG A 191 11.80 32.31 34.45
N VAL A 192 11.04 31.51 33.72
CA VAL A 192 9.58 31.62 33.66
C VAL A 192 8.93 30.43 34.38
N GLU A 193 8.28 30.71 35.51
CA GLU A 193 7.60 29.69 36.32
C GLU A 193 6.08 29.73 36.13
N GLY A 194 5.45 28.56 36.01
CA GLY A 194 3.99 28.42 35.91
C GLY A 194 3.48 27.73 34.64
N ALA A 195 2.25 27.23 34.67
CA ALA A 195 1.63 26.48 33.57
C ALA A 195 1.01 27.37 32.48
N GLU A 196 0.47 28.54 32.85
CA GLU A 196 -0.10 29.51 31.89
C GLU A 196 0.99 30.14 31.01
N VAL A 197 2.14 30.50 31.59
CA VAL A 197 3.23 31.15 30.84
C VAL A 197 4.01 30.16 29.96
N ARG A 198 4.08 28.86 30.33
CA ARG A 198 4.59 27.81 29.43
C ARG A 198 3.74 27.65 28.16
N ARG A 199 2.42 27.79 28.25
CA ARG A 199 1.54 27.85 27.07
C ARG A 199 1.79 29.10 26.25
N ALA A 200 2.03 30.24 26.90
CA ALA A 200 2.36 31.50 26.23
C ALA A 200 3.71 31.43 25.48
N LEU A 201 4.77 30.96 26.15
CA LEU A 201 6.09 30.71 25.56
C LEU A 201 6.01 29.80 24.33
N ALA A 202 5.13 28.80 24.33
CA ALA A 202 4.94 27.92 23.17
C ALA A 202 4.48 28.66 21.89
N PHE A 203 3.77 29.79 22.03
CA PHE A 203 3.33 30.62 20.89
C PHE A 203 4.46 31.49 20.33
N MET A 204 5.41 31.90 21.17
CA MET A 204 6.49 32.83 20.79
C MET A 204 7.77 32.11 20.34
N VAL A 205 8.14 30.99 20.97
CA VAL A 205 9.45 30.35 20.73
C VAL A 205 9.58 29.79 19.31
N SER A 206 8.50 29.32 18.69
CA SER A 206 8.57 28.81 17.30
C SER A 206 8.82 29.90 16.26
N PRO A 207 8.05 30.99 16.20
CA PRO A 207 8.36 32.10 15.28
C PRO A 207 9.73 32.74 15.60
N LEU A 208 10.11 32.86 16.88
CA LEU A 208 11.43 33.36 17.27
C LEU A 208 12.57 32.49 16.71
N LEU A 209 12.52 31.16 16.89
CA LEU A 209 13.55 30.26 16.39
C LEU A 209 13.65 30.26 14.86
N LEU A 210 12.53 30.47 14.16
CA LEU A 210 12.53 30.63 12.70
C LEU A 210 13.28 31.89 12.28
N VAL A 211 12.95 33.04 12.88
CA VAL A 211 13.62 34.33 12.61
C VAL A 211 15.10 34.28 12.99
N GLN A 212 15.45 33.70 14.15
CA GLN A 212 16.84 33.54 14.56
C GLN A 212 17.64 32.68 13.57
N ARG A 213 17.05 31.58 13.07
CA ARG A 213 17.74 30.71 12.11
C ARG A 213 17.91 31.37 10.75
N ASP A 214 16.96 32.21 10.34
CA ASP A 214 17.10 33.01 9.12
C ASP A 214 18.25 34.02 9.22
N ILE A 215 18.36 34.71 10.36
CA ILE A 215 19.35 35.78 10.54
C ILE A 215 20.74 35.24 10.87
N TYR A 216 20.84 34.22 11.75
CA TYR A 216 22.11 33.76 12.33
C TYR A 216 22.51 32.33 11.93
N GLY A 217 21.68 31.61 11.18
CA GLY A 217 21.98 30.28 10.63
C GLY A 217 22.44 29.27 11.69
N ALA A 218 23.61 28.68 11.47
CA ALA A 218 24.19 27.64 12.32
C ALA A 218 24.59 28.10 13.73
N LYS A 219 24.64 29.41 14.00
CA LYS A 219 24.89 29.93 15.36
C LYS A 219 23.74 29.66 16.33
N VAL A 220 22.54 29.35 15.83
CA VAL A 220 21.37 29.05 16.65
C VAL A 220 21.38 27.59 17.11
N THR A 221 21.87 27.34 18.32
CA THR A 221 21.97 25.99 18.91
C THR A 221 20.73 25.59 19.72
N HIS A 222 19.86 26.55 20.07
CA HIS A 222 18.71 26.31 20.94
C HIS A 222 17.54 25.68 20.19
N SER A 223 16.85 24.74 20.84
CA SER A 223 15.62 24.11 20.35
C SER A 223 14.45 24.40 21.29
N ARG A 224 13.22 24.06 20.92
CA ARG A 224 12.04 24.20 21.81
C ARG A 224 12.25 23.56 23.20
N LEU A 225 13.04 22.49 23.29
CA LEU A 225 13.37 21.83 24.55
C LEU A 225 14.28 22.67 25.45
N SER A 226 15.21 23.42 24.85
CA SER A 226 16.09 24.36 25.57
C SER A 226 15.29 25.44 26.32
N TRP A 227 14.07 25.73 25.86
CA TRP A 227 13.13 26.68 26.47
C TRP A 227 12.18 26.02 27.48
N GLY A 228 12.40 24.76 27.87
CA GLY A 228 11.50 24.00 28.76
C GLY A 228 10.13 23.70 28.13
N LEU A 229 10.00 23.85 26.81
CA LEU A 229 8.76 23.62 26.08
C LEU A 229 8.73 22.21 25.50
N GLY A 230 7.92 21.39 26.14
CA GLY A 230 7.80 19.96 25.88
C GLY A 230 8.09 19.19 27.16
N ARG A 231 7.39 18.08 27.40
CA ARG A 231 7.84 17.15 28.43
C ARG A 231 9.15 16.55 27.92
N ALA A 232 10.23 16.64 28.69
CA ALA A 232 11.30 15.65 28.64
C ALA A 232 10.67 14.33 29.09
N LYS A 233 9.88 13.70 28.22
CA LYS A 233 9.57 12.28 28.38
C LYS A 233 10.94 11.61 28.42
N ARG A 234 11.18 10.75 29.43
CA ARG A 234 12.28 9.77 29.40
C ARG A 234 12.36 9.26 27.96
N LYS A 235 13.54 9.32 27.31
CA LYS A 235 13.71 8.97 25.89
C LYS A 235 13.59 7.44 25.74
N THR A 236 12.39 6.93 26.00
CA THR A 236 12.09 5.51 26.03
C THR A 236 12.37 4.89 24.68
N GLY A 237 13.17 3.81 24.69
CA GLY A 237 13.63 3.06 23.53
C GLY A 237 14.74 3.72 22.73
N ILE A 238 15.41 4.76 23.27
CA ILE A 238 16.53 5.46 22.63
C ILE A 238 17.77 5.46 23.52
N ASP A 239 17.58 5.61 24.84
CA ASP A 239 18.67 5.53 25.80
C ASP A 239 19.19 4.10 25.88
N ARG A 240 20.44 3.89 25.46
CA ARG A 240 21.11 2.58 25.45
C ARG A 240 22.16 2.44 26.56
N THR A 241 22.48 3.52 27.25
CA THR A 241 23.38 3.46 28.40
C THR A 241 22.61 3.14 29.66
N PHE A 242 21.29 3.37 29.67
CA PHE A 242 20.41 3.11 30.81
C PHE A 242 20.92 3.74 32.12
N ALA A 243 21.65 4.85 32.02
CA ALA A 243 22.32 5.48 33.16
C ALA A 243 21.34 5.90 34.28
N TRP A 244 20.08 6.11 33.92
CA TRP A 244 18.99 6.36 34.86
C TRP A 244 18.80 5.23 35.88
N ALA A 245 19.04 3.97 35.49
CA ALA A 245 18.85 2.83 36.40
C ALA A 245 19.86 2.85 37.55
N ILE A 246 21.08 3.32 37.30
CA ILE A 246 22.12 3.51 38.33
C ILE A 246 21.80 4.70 39.23
N GLN A 247 21.17 5.75 38.69
CA GLN A 247 20.72 6.90 39.48
C GLN A 247 19.61 6.51 40.46
N ASP A 248 18.71 5.62 40.05
CA ASP A 248 17.61 5.12 40.89
C ASP A 248 18.08 4.00 41.84
N ASP A 249 18.97 3.09 41.39
CA ASP A 249 19.55 2.01 42.19
C ASP A 249 21.03 1.72 41.79
N PRO A 250 22.02 2.17 42.58
CA PRO A 250 23.44 1.97 42.28
C PRO A 250 23.88 0.51 42.22
N THR A 251 23.13 -0.43 42.81
CA THR A 251 23.48 -1.85 42.86
C THR A 251 23.28 -2.56 41.52
N LEU A 252 22.63 -1.91 40.55
CA LEU A 252 22.34 -2.46 39.22
C LEU A 252 23.44 -2.24 38.17
N SER A 253 24.65 -1.83 38.58
CA SER A 253 25.76 -1.54 37.64
C SER A 253 26.10 -2.72 36.71
N VAL A 254 26.10 -3.95 37.24
CA VAL A 254 26.39 -5.17 36.45
C VAL A 254 25.28 -5.46 35.43
N TRP A 255 24.02 -5.29 35.83
CA TRP A 255 22.87 -5.40 34.93
C TRP A 255 22.89 -4.31 33.84
N GLN A 256 23.20 -3.07 34.21
CA GLN A 256 23.29 -1.95 33.27
C GLN A 256 24.42 -2.16 32.25
N GLY A 257 25.60 -2.62 32.68
CA GLY A 257 26.71 -2.93 31.78
C GLY A 257 26.36 -4.02 30.78
N THR A 258 25.88 -5.17 31.27
CA THR A 258 25.48 -6.29 30.41
C THR A 258 24.34 -5.97 29.43
N PHE A 259 23.35 -5.17 29.84
CA PHE A 259 22.32 -4.67 28.93
C PHE A 259 22.83 -3.63 27.93
N THR A 260 23.91 -2.92 28.23
CA THR A 260 24.56 -1.99 27.29
C THR A 260 25.34 -2.75 26.22
N ASP A 261 25.96 -3.87 26.58
CA ASP A 261 26.77 -4.69 25.67
C ASP A 261 25.91 -5.53 24.71
N TRP A 262 24.81 -6.11 25.19
CA TRP A 262 23.95 -7.02 24.40
C TRP A 262 23.42 -6.43 23.07
N PRO A 263 22.95 -5.17 22.99
CA PRO A 263 22.53 -4.56 21.73
C PRO A 263 23.67 -4.38 20.72
N GLY A 264 24.94 -4.35 21.15
CA GLY A 264 26.10 -4.15 20.27
C GLY A 264 26.28 -5.28 19.26
N ASP A 265 26.01 -6.51 19.65
CA ASP A 265 26.14 -7.70 18.80
C ASP A 265 24.96 -7.91 17.84
N GLN A 266 23.89 -7.13 17.99
CA GLN A 266 22.57 -7.49 17.47
C GLN A 266 22.05 -6.45 16.46
N ARG A 267 21.96 -6.85 15.18
CA ARG A 267 21.66 -5.94 14.05
C ARG A 267 20.18 -5.63 13.82
N GLN A 268 19.25 -6.24 14.55
CA GLN A 268 17.79 -6.09 14.36
C GLN A 268 17.00 -5.94 15.66
N GLY A 269 15.88 -5.23 15.58
CA GLY A 269 14.93 -5.11 16.71
C GLY A 269 15.42 -4.24 17.86
N LEU A 270 16.46 -3.43 17.63
CA LEU A 270 17.12 -2.57 18.64
C LEU A 270 16.13 -1.82 19.54
N ALA A 271 15.13 -1.15 18.97
CA ALA A 271 14.12 -0.42 19.74
C ALA A 271 13.34 -1.30 20.74
N LEU A 272 12.92 -2.51 20.32
CA LEU A 272 12.17 -3.42 21.18
C LEU A 272 13.06 -4.05 22.25
N ARG A 273 14.34 -4.31 21.93
CA ARG A 273 15.34 -4.78 22.89
C ARG A 273 15.66 -3.72 23.94
N THR A 274 15.86 -2.46 23.53
CA THR A 274 16.04 -1.32 24.45
C THR A 274 14.80 -1.13 25.32
N HIS A 275 13.59 -1.24 24.77
CA HIS A 275 12.38 -1.20 25.57
C HIS A 275 12.29 -2.36 26.56
N MET A 276 12.67 -3.57 26.15
CA MET A 276 12.74 -4.72 27.06
C MET A 276 13.72 -4.45 28.20
N ALA A 277 14.95 -4.02 27.91
CA ALA A 277 15.97 -3.71 28.91
C ALA A 277 15.50 -2.62 29.88
N GLU A 278 14.84 -1.56 29.39
CA GLU A 278 14.21 -0.54 30.25
C GLU A 278 13.18 -1.16 31.21
N ARG A 279 12.36 -2.12 30.74
CA ARG A 279 11.36 -2.80 31.58
C ARG A 279 11.99 -3.79 32.55
N ALA A 280 13.03 -4.50 32.15
CA ALA A 280 13.79 -5.40 33.01
C ALA A 280 14.49 -4.65 34.15
N LEU A 281 15.12 -3.51 33.83
CA LEU A 281 15.72 -2.63 34.85
C LEU A 281 14.63 -2.04 35.77
N GLN A 282 13.49 -1.62 35.23
CA GLN A 282 12.38 -1.16 36.09
C GLN A 282 11.87 -2.26 37.02
N TYR A 283 11.75 -3.51 36.54
CA TYR A 283 11.40 -4.67 37.36
C TYR A 283 12.38 -4.89 38.51
N LEU A 284 13.68 -4.74 38.26
CA LEU A 284 14.72 -4.86 39.28
C LEU A 284 14.73 -3.68 40.26
N VAL A 285 14.43 -2.46 39.81
CA VAL A 285 14.29 -1.27 40.67
C VAL A 285 13.07 -1.41 41.57
N ASP A 286 11.94 -1.90 41.05
CA ASP A 286 10.71 -2.10 41.81
C ASP A 286 10.83 -3.23 42.86
N ASN A 287 11.81 -4.14 42.71
CA ASN A 287 11.98 -5.33 43.56
C ASN A 287 13.43 -5.47 44.07
N PRO A 288 13.79 -4.76 45.16
CA PRO A 288 15.18 -4.67 45.57
C PRO A 288 15.84 -5.96 46.09
N HIS A 289 15.03 -6.95 46.46
CA HIS A 289 15.44 -8.26 46.97
C HIS A 289 15.84 -9.25 45.86
N LEU A 290 15.65 -8.90 44.59
CA LEU A 290 16.07 -9.72 43.46
C LEU A 290 17.60 -9.70 43.27
N PRO A 291 18.17 -10.73 42.61
CA PRO A 291 19.60 -10.79 42.34
C PRO A 291 20.14 -9.60 41.54
N ARG A 292 21.24 -8.99 42.01
CA ARG A 292 21.85 -7.79 41.41
C ARG A 292 22.91 -8.07 40.35
N THR A 293 23.14 -9.35 40.06
CA THR A 293 23.98 -9.79 38.94
C THR A 293 23.19 -10.75 38.05
N VAL A 294 23.49 -10.73 36.75
CA VAL A 294 22.81 -11.59 35.76
C VAL A 294 23.10 -13.07 36.03
N GLU A 295 24.34 -13.40 36.41
CA GLU A 295 24.76 -14.75 36.78
C GLU A 295 23.95 -15.31 37.96
N ALA A 296 23.84 -14.53 39.05
CA ALA A 296 23.07 -14.97 40.22
C ALA A 296 21.58 -15.16 39.89
N TYR A 297 21.04 -14.38 38.95
CA TYR A 297 19.67 -14.53 38.46
C TYR A 297 19.48 -15.79 37.60
N CYS A 298 20.52 -16.24 36.88
CA CYS A 298 20.49 -17.47 36.08
C CYS A 298 20.77 -18.75 36.90
N SER A 299 21.24 -18.62 38.14
CA SER A 299 21.59 -19.75 39.00
C SER A 299 20.35 -20.52 39.45
N ARG A 300 20.40 -21.86 39.34
CA ARG A 300 19.33 -22.75 39.82
C ARG A 300 19.10 -22.70 41.33
N LYS A 301 20.05 -22.16 42.10
CA LYS A 301 20.00 -22.11 43.57
C LYS A 301 19.36 -20.84 44.12
N THR A 302 19.17 -19.82 43.28
CA THR A 302 18.70 -18.50 43.71
C THR A 302 17.17 -18.43 43.65
N PRO A 303 16.47 -18.10 44.76
CA PRO A 303 15.04 -17.91 44.74
C PRO A 303 14.67 -16.59 44.03
N ILE A 304 13.75 -16.64 43.07
CA ILE A 304 13.23 -15.48 42.34
C ILE A 304 11.75 -15.30 42.73
N ASN A 305 11.39 -14.15 43.27
CA ASN A 305 10.02 -13.77 43.61
C ASN A 305 9.93 -12.24 43.71
N PRO A 306 8.98 -11.54 43.05
CA PRO A 306 8.03 -12.07 42.07
C PRO A 306 8.75 -12.50 40.80
N TRP A 307 8.21 -13.47 40.08
CA TRP A 307 8.75 -13.85 38.77
C TRP A 307 8.47 -12.74 37.74
N TRP A 308 9.32 -12.66 36.70
CA TRP A 308 9.09 -11.72 35.58
C TRP A 308 7.67 -11.83 35.02
N ALA A 309 7.13 -13.05 34.90
CA ALA A 309 5.78 -13.28 34.39
C ALA A 309 4.70 -12.63 35.28
N GLU A 310 4.80 -12.80 36.60
CA GLU A 310 3.86 -12.23 37.57
C GLU A 310 3.93 -10.70 37.59
N TRP A 311 5.15 -10.16 37.58
CA TRP A 311 5.33 -8.71 37.52
C TRP A 311 4.84 -8.15 36.19
N ALA A 312 5.17 -8.78 35.05
CA ALA A 312 4.72 -8.33 33.74
C ALA A 312 3.18 -8.39 33.57
N ASP A 313 2.51 -9.33 34.24
CA ASP A 313 1.04 -9.45 34.27
C ASP A 313 0.38 -8.35 35.10
N SER A 314 1.07 -7.81 36.11
CA SER A 314 0.59 -6.66 36.87
C SER A 314 0.64 -5.34 36.08
N GLN A 315 1.37 -5.31 34.96
CA GLN A 315 1.58 -4.09 34.17
C GLN A 315 0.48 -3.89 33.12
N VAL A 316 0.07 -2.63 32.90
CA VAL A 316 -0.93 -2.27 31.88
C VAL A 316 -0.27 -2.19 30.49
N TRP A 317 0.06 -3.34 29.91
CA TRP A 317 0.67 -3.46 28.58
C TRP A 317 -0.27 -4.15 27.59
N ALA A 318 -0.15 -3.81 26.31
CA ALA A 318 -0.77 -4.60 25.25
C ALA A 318 -0.18 -6.03 25.24
N VAL A 319 -1.03 -7.04 24.99
CA VAL A 319 -0.64 -8.47 24.98
C VAL A 319 0.56 -8.73 24.06
N SER A 320 0.61 -8.08 22.90
CA SER A 320 1.73 -8.19 21.95
C SER A 320 3.04 -7.63 22.51
N SER A 321 2.97 -6.53 23.26
CA SER A 321 4.15 -5.90 23.87
C SER A 321 4.70 -6.75 25.00
N ARG A 322 3.83 -7.26 25.89
CA ARG A 322 4.20 -8.21 26.96
C ARG A 322 4.94 -9.41 26.38
N ARG A 323 4.36 -10.05 25.35
CA ARG A 323 4.99 -11.18 24.65
C ARG A 323 6.36 -10.82 24.08
N ASN A 324 6.45 -9.70 23.37
CA ASN A 324 7.73 -9.28 22.77
C ASN A 324 8.79 -9.03 23.86
N TYR A 325 8.46 -8.33 24.94
CA TYR A 325 9.40 -8.06 26.01
C TYR A 325 9.84 -9.34 26.72
N THR A 326 8.92 -10.26 27.04
CA THR A 326 9.28 -11.56 27.63
C THR A 326 10.19 -12.38 26.73
N ASN A 327 9.88 -12.46 25.43
CA ASN A 327 10.69 -13.25 24.50
C ASN A 327 12.07 -12.60 24.26
N TYR A 328 12.15 -11.27 24.17
CA TYR A 328 13.45 -10.58 24.08
C TYR A 328 14.27 -10.70 25.36
N LEU A 329 13.63 -10.76 26.54
CA LEU A 329 14.34 -11.02 27.79
C LEU A 329 14.87 -12.46 27.83
N ALA A 330 14.10 -13.44 27.33
CA ALA A 330 14.59 -14.81 27.14
C ALA A 330 15.77 -14.85 26.17
N ASP A 331 15.71 -14.12 25.04
CA ASP A 331 16.82 -14.04 24.08
C ASP A 331 18.08 -13.38 24.69
N PHE A 332 17.90 -12.41 25.61
CA PHE A 332 19.00 -11.82 26.37
C PHE A 332 19.69 -12.85 27.26
N PHE A 333 18.91 -13.66 28.00
CA PHE A 333 19.49 -14.71 28.84
C PHE A 333 20.15 -15.82 28.03
N ASP A 334 19.58 -16.24 26.89
CA ASP A 334 20.24 -17.21 25.99
C ASP A 334 21.58 -16.67 25.47
N TRP A 335 21.63 -15.38 25.09
CA TRP A 335 22.89 -14.73 24.73
C TRP A 335 23.87 -14.72 25.91
N TYR A 336 23.46 -14.25 27.10
CA TYR A 336 24.36 -14.17 28.25
C TYR A 336 24.92 -15.54 28.66
N LEU A 337 24.07 -16.57 28.62
CA LEU A 337 24.46 -17.95 28.87
C LEU A 337 25.54 -18.43 27.88
N THR A 338 25.34 -18.17 26.59
CA THR A 338 26.27 -18.58 25.53
C THR A 338 27.56 -17.77 25.50
N THR A 339 27.56 -16.49 25.88
CA THR A 339 28.75 -15.63 25.82
C THR A 339 29.55 -15.58 27.11
N ALA A 340 28.90 -15.62 28.27
CA ALA A 340 29.56 -15.40 29.57
C ALA A 340 29.64 -16.65 30.45
N LEU A 341 28.79 -17.67 30.22
CA LEU A 341 28.66 -18.85 31.09
C LEU A 341 28.90 -20.18 30.36
N THR A 342 29.65 -20.12 29.26
CA THR A 342 30.04 -21.26 28.44
C THR A 342 31.55 -21.43 28.50
N SER A 343 31.99 -22.65 28.82
CA SER A 343 33.41 -23.03 28.84
C SER A 343 33.66 -24.07 27.75
N GLU A 344 34.87 -24.09 27.18
CA GLU A 344 35.27 -25.15 26.25
C GLU A 344 35.41 -26.49 27.01
N ASP A 345 34.90 -27.57 26.43
CA ASP A 345 35.17 -28.93 26.91
C ASP A 345 36.55 -29.42 26.47
N ASP A 346 36.93 -30.63 26.86
CA ASP A 346 38.22 -31.25 26.54
C ASP A 346 38.48 -31.41 25.02
N PHE A 347 37.46 -31.20 24.19
CA PHE A 347 37.51 -31.26 22.72
C PHE A 347 37.34 -29.88 22.06
N GLY A 348 37.29 -28.79 22.84
CA GLY A 348 37.12 -27.42 22.35
C GLY A 348 35.67 -27.04 22.00
N TRP A 349 34.68 -27.85 22.39
CA TRP A 349 33.27 -27.50 22.18
C TRP A 349 32.75 -26.62 23.31
N PRO A 350 31.98 -25.57 23.00
CA PRO A 350 31.35 -24.73 24.01
C PRO A 350 30.28 -25.51 24.79
N VAL A 351 30.52 -25.77 26.08
CA VAL A 351 29.58 -26.42 27.00
C VAL A 351 29.09 -25.42 28.06
N LEU A 352 27.76 -25.32 28.17
CA LEU A 352 27.11 -24.45 29.15
C LEU A 352 27.25 -25.00 30.57
N SER A 353 27.54 -24.13 31.54
CA SER A 353 27.58 -24.51 32.97
C SER A 353 26.25 -25.15 33.43
N PRO A 354 26.25 -26.39 33.95
CA PRO A 354 25.03 -27.09 34.41
C PRO A 354 24.26 -26.39 35.54
N ALA A 355 24.95 -25.49 36.28
CA ALA A 355 24.38 -24.74 37.41
C ALA A 355 23.47 -23.58 36.97
N HIS A 356 23.51 -23.20 35.70
CA HIS A 356 22.82 -22.04 35.16
C HIS A 356 21.75 -22.46 34.14
N TYR A 357 20.67 -21.70 34.03
CA TYR A 357 19.59 -21.93 33.08
C TYR A 357 18.93 -20.60 32.68
N ASN A 358 18.16 -20.60 31.60
CA ASN A 358 17.34 -19.45 31.23
C ASN A 358 16.07 -19.43 32.11
N PRO A 359 15.90 -18.43 32.99
CA PRO A 359 14.77 -18.37 33.91
C PRO A 359 13.48 -17.86 33.26
N ILE A 360 13.51 -17.48 31.98
CA ILE A 360 12.37 -16.89 31.29
C ILE A 360 11.76 -17.88 30.29
N THR A 361 10.52 -18.27 30.54
CA THR A 361 9.75 -19.08 29.61
C THR A 361 9.25 -18.23 28.44
N ARG A 362 9.63 -18.60 27.22
CA ARG A 362 9.13 -17.97 26.00
C ARG A 362 7.62 -18.13 25.89
N LEU A 363 6.94 -17.03 25.60
CA LEU A 363 5.51 -17.03 25.31
C LEU A 363 5.30 -17.39 23.84
N SER A 364 4.40 -18.35 23.59
CA SER A 364 4.10 -18.80 22.24
C SER A 364 3.61 -17.64 21.38
N SER A 365 4.20 -17.48 20.19
CA SER A 365 3.60 -16.65 19.17
C SER A 365 2.39 -17.40 18.62
N ARG A 366 1.23 -16.74 18.53
CA ARG A 366 0.18 -17.17 17.59
C ARG A 366 0.87 -17.43 16.24
N ALA A 367 0.55 -18.54 15.59
CA ALA A 367 1.02 -18.81 14.23
C ALA A 367 0.87 -17.51 13.42
N GLN A 368 1.93 -17.12 12.70
CA GLN A 368 1.82 -15.99 11.79
C GLN A 368 0.61 -16.28 10.90
N GLN A 369 -0.36 -15.36 10.89
CA GLN A 369 -1.46 -15.45 9.94
C GLN A 369 -0.83 -15.63 8.55
N ALA A 370 -1.37 -16.53 7.74
CA ALA A 370 -0.86 -16.75 6.39
C ALA A 370 -0.86 -15.45 5.55
N GLU A 371 -1.69 -14.48 5.95
CA GLU A 371 -1.94 -13.24 5.24
C GLU A 371 -1.99 -12.02 6.17
N THR A 372 -1.87 -10.83 5.58
CA THR A 372 -2.01 -9.58 6.31
C THR A 372 -3.42 -9.34 6.84
N HIS A 373 -3.57 -8.79 8.05
CA HIS A 373 -4.87 -8.35 8.56
C HIS A 373 -5.41 -7.09 7.86
N ARG A 374 -4.58 -6.42 7.05
CA ARG A 374 -4.98 -5.20 6.33
C ARG A 374 -5.85 -5.57 5.13
N GLU A 375 -6.91 -4.81 4.92
CA GLU A 375 -7.73 -4.88 3.71
C GLU A 375 -7.16 -3.93 2.65
N ALA A 376 -7.15 -4.39 1.39
CA ALA A 376 -6.71 -3.58 0.26
C ALA A 376 -7.73 -2.49 -0.06
N LEU A 377 -7.25 -1.28 -0.35
CA LEU A 377 -8.08 -0.18 -0.82
C LEU A 377 -8.31 -0.35 -2.34
N PRO A 378 -9.57 -0.32 -2.84
CA PRO A 378 -9.85 -0.44 -4.26
C PRO A 378 -9.13 0.62 -5.13
N LEU A 379 -8.67 0.23 -6.34
CA LEU A 379 -7.96 1.12 -7.28
C LEU A 379 -8.72 2.41 -7.61
N ARG A 380 -10.06 2.33 -7.72
CA ARG A 380 -10.90 3.52 -7.95
C ARG A 380 -10.60 4.63 -6.93
N TYR A 381 -10.52 4.28 -5.65
CA TYR A 381 -10.25 5.25 -4.60
C TYR A 381 -8.79 5.70 -4.58
N LEU A 382 -7.84 4.85 -4.98
CA LEU A 382 -6.44 5.25 -5.15
C LEU A 382 -6.29 6.33 -6.23
N HIS A 383 -6.91 6.14 -7.40
CA HIS A 383 -6.93 7.16 -8.45
C HIS A 383 -7.63 8.45 -8.02
N GLU A 384 -8.71 8.34 -7.25
CA GLU A 384 -9.39 9.52 -6.71
C GLU A 384 -8.53 10.29 -5.71
N LEU A 385 -7.80 9.60 -4.83
CA LEU A 385 -6.85 10.23 -3.92
C LEU A 385 -5.74 10.96 -4.66
N MET A 386 -5.24 10.40 -5.78
CA MET A 386 -4.26 11.08 -6.63
C MET A 386 -4.84 12.36 -7.23
N ARG A 387 -6.08 12.32 -7.74
CA ARG A 387 -6.79 13.49 -8.27
C ARG A 387 -7.02 14.56 -7.21
N ILE A 388 -7.49 14.19 -6.02
CA ILE A 388 -7.66 15.13 -4.90
C ILE A 388 -6.36 15.91 -4.61
N ILE A 389 -5.21 15.24 -4.68
CA ILE A 389 -3.92 15.90 -4.45
C ILE A 389 -3.53 16.79 -5.64
N ALA A 390 -3.64 16.29 -6.88
CA ALA A 390 -3.04 16.90 -8.06
C ALA A 390 -3.92 17.93 -8.79
N ASP A 391 -5.24 17.83 -8.68
CA ASP A 391 -6.20 18.66 -9.41
C ASP A 391 -6.04 20.16 -9.04
N ASP A 392 -6.34 21.02 -10.02
CA ASP A 392 -6.32 22.49 -9.91
C ASP A 392 -5.01 23.07 -9.34
N ASP A 393 -3.86 22.58 -9.83
CA ASP A 393 -2.52 22.97 -9.35
C ASP A 393 -2.42 22.81 -7.82
N TYR A 394 -2.67 21.59 -7.35
CA TYR A 394 -2.60 21.23 -5.93
C TYR A 394 -3.49 22.10 -5.03
N ALA A 395 -4.71 22.44 -5.49
CA ALA A 395 -5.61 23.33 -4.77
C ALA A 395 -5.94 22.82 -3.35
N TRP A 396 -6.27 21.54 -3.20
CA TRP A 396 -6.58 20.96 -1.90
C TRP A 396 -5.37 20.94 -0.96
N PRO A 397 -4.17 20.41 -1.35
CA PRO A 397 -2.98 20.52 -0.52
C PRO A 397 -2.63 21.94 -0.09
N LYS A 398 -2.84 22.93 -0.96
CA LYS A 398 -2.61 24.36 -0.68
C LYS A 398 -3.58 24.93 0.36
N THR A 399 -4.68 24.25 0.71
CA THR A 399 -5.54 24.66 1.83
C THR A 399 -4.89 24.42 3.21
N ILE A 400 -3.89 23.52 3.28
CA ILE A 400 -3.26 23.12 4.54
C ILE A 400 -2.25 24.18 4.99
N ARG A 401 -2.65 24.99 5.96
CA ARG A 401 -1.85 26.12 6.47
C ARG A 401 -0.47 25.74 7.00
N GLY A 402 -0.29 24.49 7.46
CA GLY A 402 0.97 23.99 8.04
C GLY A 402 2.07 23.69 7.02
N ASP A 403 1.77 23.77 5.71
CA ASP A 403 2.73 23.56 4.61
C ASP A 403 3.17 24.87 3.96
N TYR A 404 3.02 25.99 4.67
CA TYR A 404 3.58 27.26 4.23
C TYR A 404 4.72 27.68 5.15
N PHE A 405 5.78 28.20 4.56
CA PHE A 405 6.88 28.83 5.28
C PHE A 405 7.23 30.16 4.62
N MET A 406 7.91 31.02 5.37
CA MET A 406 8.43 32.28 4.84
C MET A 406 9.78 31.99 4.21
N TRP A 407 9.90 32.20 2.90
CA TRP A 407 11.15 32.09 2.16
C TRP A 407 11.69 33.48 1.90
N LYS A 408 12.97 33.67 2.22
CA LYS A 408 13.69 34.90 1.96
C LYS A 408 14.34 34.81 0.59
N ASP A 409 13.98 35.73 -0.30
CA ASP A 409 14.60 35.79 -1.61
C ASP A 409 16.08 36.19 -1.47
N PRO A 410 17.03 35.37 -1.94
CA PRO A 410 18.46 35.66 -1.82
C PRO A 410 18.89 36.93 -2.57
N MET A 411 18.15 37.35 -3.60
CA MET A 411 18.48 38.53 -4.40
C MET A 411 17.85 39.81 -3.88
N THR A 412 16.58 39.77 -3.47
CA THR A 412 15.86 40.98 -3.00
C THR A 412 15.89 41.15 -1.48
N GLY A 413 16.16 40.08 -0.73
CA GLY A 413 16.14 40.08 0.73
C GLY A 413 14.74 40.09 1.36
N GLU A 414 13.68 40.13 0.54
CA GLU A 414 12.29 40.17 1.00
C GLU A 414 11.74 38.79 1.35
N PHE A 415 10.86 38.74 2.35
CA PHE A 415 10.17 37.52 2.75
C PHE A 415 8.90 37.30 1.94
N SER A 416 8.84 36.21 1.17
CA SER A 416 7.64 35.77 0.49
C SER A 416 7.11 34.49 1.12
N ARG A 417 5.78 34.34 1.16
CA ARG A 417 5.13 33.15 1.70
C ARG A 417 5.06 32.08 0.61
N GLN A 418 5.77 30.96 0.79
CA GLN A 418 5.85 29.87 -0.19
C GLN A 418 5.18 28.59 0.31
N TRP A 419 4.57 27.85 -0.62
CA TRP A 419 3.95 26.55 -0.36
C TRP A 419 4.98 25.42 -0.51
N ASN A 420 4.96 24.47 0.43
CA ASN A 420 5.85 23.33 0.52
C ASN A 420 5.17 22.04 -0.01
N PRO A 421 5.57 21.52 -1.19
CA PRO A 421 4.94 20.36 -1.84
C PRO A 421 5.37 19.00 -1.26
N VAL A 422 6.36 18.96 -0.37
CA VAL A 422 7.05 17.73 0.07
C VAL A 422 6.09 16.64 0.55
N ARG A 423 5.09 17.00 1.36
CA ARG A 423 4.11 16.01 1.86
C ARG A 423 3.20 15.49 0.76
N ALA A 424 2.70 16.37 -0.11
CA ALA A 424 1.83 15.99 -1.21
C ALA A 424 2.56 15.05 -2.18
N TYR A 425 3.79 15.39 -2.55
CA TYR A 425 4.60 14.61 -3.48
C TYR A 425 5.01 13.26 -2.87
N ALA A 426 5.34 13.22 -1.58
CA ALA A 426 5.66 11.96 -0.88
C ALA A 426 4.47 10.98 -0.91
N ILE A 427 3.25 11.48 -0.68
CA ILE A 427 2.04 10.65 -0.73
C ILE A 427 1.70 10.25 -2.17
N LEU A 428 1.88 11.14 -3.16
CA LEU A 428 1.70 10.79 -4.57
C LEU A 428 2.62 9.64 -5.03
N ILE A 429 3.92 9.72 -4.72
CA ILE A 429 4.85 8.61 -5.03
C ILE A 429 4.39 7.32 -4.33
N LYS A 430 3.86 7.43 -3.10
CA LYS A 430 3.38 6.27 -2.35
C LYS A 430 2.07 5.68 -2.90
N LEU A 431 1.26 6.48 -3.58
CA LEU A 431 0.05 6.03 -4.28
C LEU A 431 0.36 5.37 -5.63
N MET A 432 1.52 5.65 -6.22
CA MET A 432 1.94 5.09 -7.52
C MET A 432 2.92 3.92 -7.39
N LEU A 433 3.79 3.94 -6.38
CA LEU A 433 4.77 2.88 -6.14
C LEU A 433 4.48 2.18 -4.81
N PRO A 434 4.55 0.84 -4.74
CA PRO A 434 4.27 0.07 -3.53
C PRO A 434 5.43 0.16 -2.51
N LEU A 435 5.97 1.34 -2.23
CA LEU A 435 7.08 1.56 -1.30
C LEU A 435 6.61 1.66 0.16
N ARG A 436 7.49 1.29 1.11
CA ARG A 436 7.24 1.55 2.54
C ARG A 436 7.41 3.04 2.84
N THR A 437 6.65 3.55 3.81
CA THR A 437 6.73 4.98 4.20
C THR A 437 8.15 5.39 4.59
N TYR A 438 8.86 4.53 5.33
CA TYR A 438 10.27 4.77 5.66
C TYR A 438 11.16 4.89 4.42
N GLN A 439 10.96 4.07 3.38
CA GLN A 439 11.75 4.11 2.16
C GLN A 439 11.55 5.44 1.42
N VAL A 440 10.28 5.85 1.23
CA VAL A 440 9.95 7.11 0.54
C VAL A 440 10.61 8.31 1.23
N ARG A 441 10.54 8.38 2.56
CA ARG A 441 11.11 9.49 3.33
C ARG A 441 12.63 9.61 3.17
N MET A 442 13.31 8.47 3.02
CA MET A 442 14.77 8.39 2.99
C MET A 442 15.36 8.44 1.58
N LEU A 443 14.53 8.63 0.54
CA LEU A 443 15.00 8.71 -0.85
C LEU A 443 16.01 9.84 -1.05
N ASP A 444 17.02 9.57 -1.86
CA ASP A 444 18.07 10.53 -2.20
C ASP A 444 17.72 11.32 -3.46
N SER A 445 18.09 12.59 -3.48
CA SER A 445 17.84 13.55 -4.56
C SER A 445 18.76 13.36 -5.76
N GLY A 446 19.95 12.75 -5.57
CA GLY A 446 20.99 12.64 -6.59
C GLY A 446 21.77 13.92 -6.83
N GLU A 447 21.64 14.95 -5.98
CA GLU A 447 22.36 16.23 -6.12
C GLU A 447 23.91 16.06 -6.04
N ALA A 448 24.37 15.00 -5.38
CA ALA A 448 25.80 14.62 -5.28
C ALA A 448 26.24 13.53 -6.27
N ASP A 449 25.39 13.11 -7.20
CA ASP A 449 25.71 12.06 -8.18
C ASP A 449 26.58 12.57 -9.33
N SER A 450 27.22 11.65 -10.06
CA SER A 450 28.06 12.01 -11.24
C SER A 450 27.24 12.40 -12.47
N GLU A 451 26.05 11.83 -12.63
CA GLU A 451 25.13 12.06 -13.74
C GLU A 451 23.76 12.40 -13.14
N ARG A 452 23.01 13.31 -13.77
CA ARG A 452 21.66 13.70 -13.33
C ARG A 452 20.69 13.75 -14.50
N LEU A 453 19.41 13.53 -14.21
CA LEU A 453 18.34 13.68 -15.18
C LEU A 453 17.90 15.14 -15.25
N THR A 454 18.04 15.79 -16.41
CA THR A 454 17.52 17.14 -16.68
C THR A 454 16.52 17.04 -17.83
N GLY A 455 15.26 17.38 -17.56
CA GLY A 455 14.15 17.05 -18.46
C GLY A 455 14.02 15.54 -18.64
N LYS A 456 14.30 15.04 -19.85
CA LYS A 456 14.30 13.60 -20.18
C LYS A 456 15.69 13.02 -20.51
N VAL A 457 16.75 13.83 -20.41
CA VAL A 457 18.10 13.44 -20.84
C VAL A 457 19.04 13.39 -19.64
N TRP A 458 19.87 12.34 -19.60
CA TRP A 458 20.93 12.21 -18.61
C TRP A 458 22.14 13.07 -19.01
N THR A 459 22.52 13.99 -18.13
CA THR A 459 23.65 14.90 -18.33
C THR A 459 24.65 14.75 -17.18
N SER A 460 25.91 15.16 -17.39
CA SER A 460 26.90 15.20 -16.31
C SER A 460 26.49 16.24 -15.28
N ASN A 461 26.52 15.86 -14.00
CA ASN A 461 26.16 16.77 -12.93
C ASN A 461 27.28 17.82 -12.74
N GLY A 462 26.90 19.10 -12.75
CA GLY A 462 27.78 20.24 -12.49
C GLY A 462 27.59 20.87 -11.12
N GLY A 463 26.82 20.22 -10.23
CA GLY A 463 26.51 20.73 -8.90
C GLY A 463 27.74 20.85 -7.98
N PRO A 464 27.65 21.69 -6.93
CA PRO A 464 28.77 21.97 -6.02
C PRO A 464 29.25 20.76 -5.23
N PHE A 465 28.40 19.74 -5.05
CA PHE A 465 28.69 18.53 -4.27
C PHE A 465 29.07 17.31 -5.13
N THR A 466 29.39 17.54 -6.41
CA THR A 466 29.77 16.47 -7.33
C THR A 466 31.17 15.91 -7.00
N PRO A 467 31.40 14.60 -7.20
CA PRO A 467 32.73 14.03 -7.00
C PRO A 467 33.74 14.67 -7.98
N LYS A 468 34.92 15.06 -7.47
CA LYS A 468 35.99 15.68 -8.26
C LYS A 468 36.32 14.84 -9.51
N ARG A 469 36.48 15.49 -10.67
CA ARG A 469 36.89 14.87 -11.95
C ARG A 469 38.16 14.02 -11.72
N GLY A 470 38.08 12.71 -11.94
CA GLY A 470 39.22 11.79 -11.82
C GLY A 470 38.98 10.50 -11.00
N ARG A 471 37.85 10.39 -10.29
CA ARG A 471 37.50 9.13 -9.59
C ARG A 471 37.04 8.08 -10.61
N LYS A 472 37.68 6.89 -10.64
CA LYS A 472 37.34 5.79 -11.57
C LYS A 472 35.89 5.27 -11.43
N THR A 473 35.29 5.40 -10.25
CA THR A 473 33.94 4.93 -9.94
C THR A 473 32.91 6.07 -9.99
N ARG A 474 31.87 5.89 -10.82
CA ARG A 474 30.71 6.81 -10.90
C ARG A 474 29.86 6.69 -9.64
N VAL A 475 29.52 7.82 -9.02
CA VAL A 475 28.61 7.88 -7.87
C VAL A 475 27.17 7.96 -8.39
N ARG A 476 26.31 7.03 -7.97
CA ARG A 476 24.91 6.86 -8.41
C ARG A 476 23.99 6.49 -7.24
N ARG A 477 23.65 7.46 -6.39
CA ARG A 477 22.87 7.28 -5.14
C ARG A 477 21.45 7.80 -5.21
N GLY A 478 21.16 8.67 -6.17
CA GLY A 478 19.86 9.29 -6.36
C GLY A 478 18.74 8.28 -6.62
N PHE A 479 17.53 8.67 -6.25
CA PHE A 479 16.32 7.88 -6.48
C PHE A 479 16.09 7.58 -7.96
N LEU A 480 16.37 8.54 -8.84
CA LEU A 480 16.35 8.34 -10.29
C LEU A 480 17.68 7.77 -10.73
N ARG A 481 17.67 6.70 -11.53
CA ARG A 481 18.90 6.04 -12.00
C ARG A 481 18.80 5.63 -13.46
N LYS A 482 19.92 5.75 -14.17
CA LYS A 482 20.04 5.33 -15.57
C LYS A 482 20.26 3.82 -15.65
N PHE A 483 19.40 3.13 -16.39
CA PHE A 483 19.51 1.72 -16.73
C PHE A 483 19.84 1.56 -18.21
N SER A 484 20.63 0.55 -18.53
CA SER A 484 20.97 0.17 -19.90
C SER A 484 20.55 -1.29 -20.09
N ASP A 485 19.67 -1.54 -21.05
CA ASP A 485 19.33 -2.90 -21.46
C ASP A 485 20.40 -3.41 -22.44
N SER A 486 21.19 -4.41 -22.01
CA SER A 486 22.22 -5.04 -22.85
C SER A 486 21.63 -5.90 -23.96
N VAL A 487 20.35 -6.28 -23.87
CA VAL A 487 19.65 -7.13 -24.84
C VAL A 487 19.00 -6.31 -25.95
N MET A 488 18.34 -5.19 -25.61
CA MET A 488 17.70 -4.30 -26.60
C MET A 488 18.50 -3.05 -26.96
N GLY A 489 19.63 -2.78 -26.30
CA GLY A 489 20.45 -1.60 -26.54
C GLY A 489 19.77 -0.26 -26.20
N ARG A 490 18.70 -0.29 -25.40
CA ARG A 490 17.91 0.90 -25.03
C ARG A 490 18.30 1.39 -23.64
N GLU A 491 18.42 2.71 -23.52
CA GLU A 491 18.61 3.39 -22.23
C GLU A 491 17.27 3.87 -21.70
N PHE A 492 17.00 3.59 -20.42
CA PHE A 492 15.77 4.03 -19.76
C PHE A 492 16.05 4.49 -18.32
N THR A 493 15.10 5.21 -17.74
CA THR A 493 15.19 5.69 -16.35
C THR A 493 14.36 4.81 -15.44
N GLY A 494 14.99 4.27 -14.40
CA GLY A 494 14.33 3.50 -13.36
C GLY A 494 14.59 4.09 -11.98
N PHE A 495 14.28 3.33 -10.94
CA PHE A 495 14.37 3.80 -9.56
C PHE A 495 15.41 3.04 -8.74
N PHE A 496 16.08 3.73 -7.83
CA PHE A 496 16.95 3.13 -6.82
C PHE A 496 16.43 3.46 -5.42
N ILE A 497 16.21 2.42 -4.62
CA ILE A 497 15.76 2.54 -3.24
C ILE A 497 16.93 2.23 -2.32
N ASN A 498 17.45 3.24 -1.65
CA ASN A 498 18.65 3.16 -0.80
C ASN A 498 18.47 2.37 0.51
N THR A 499 17.27 1.85 0.80
CA THR A 499 16.97 1.14 2.05
C THR A 499 16.09 -0.09 1.82
N ASN A 500 16.46 -1.22 2.41
CA ASN A 500 15.71 -2.46 2.40
C ASN A 500 15.71 -3.11 3.80
N LYS A 501 14.52 -3.31 4.39
CA LYS A 501 14.35 -3.77 5.78
C LYS A 501 14.96 -5.15 6.04
N THR A 502 14.75 -6.10 5.13
CA THR A 502 15.10 -7.52 5.33
C THR A 502 16.34 -7.93 4.56
N ALA A 503 16.57 -7.37 3.38
CA ALA A 503 17.71 -7.76 2.53
C ALA A 503 19.01 -6.99 2.83
N ASP A 504 18.94 -5.84 3.52
CA ASP A 504 20.14 -5.12 3.98
C ASP A 504 20.69 -5.68 5.30
N ALA A 505 20.00 -6.65 5.91
CA ALA A 505 20.47 -7.31 7.11
C ALA A 505 21.73 -8.13 6.78
N GLY A 506 22.87 -7.74 7.37
CA GLY A 506 24.13 -8.44 7.16
C GLY A 506 25.01 -7.88 6.03
N LYS A 507 24.49 -6.99 5.18
CA LYS A 507 25.22 -6.48 4.01
C LYS A 507 26.08 -5.24 4.29
N ASP A 508 27.22 -5.21 3.62
CA ASP A 508 28.10 -4.05 3.54
C ASP A 508 27.42 -2.90 2.81
N GLN A 509 27.90 -1.69 3.06
CA GLN A 509 27.21 -0.45 2.72
C GLN A 509 26.92 -0.30 1.22
N ASN A 510 27.82 -0.76 0.34
CA ASN A 510 27.66 -0.68 -1.11
C ASN A 510 26.60 -1.65 -1.67
N ASP A 511 26.25 -2.69 -0.92
CA ASP A 511 25.30 -3.74 -1.34
C ASP A 511 23.89 -3.51 -0.77
N ARG A 512 23.64 -2.34 -0.16
CA ARG A 512 22.36 -1.98 0.44
C ARG A 512 21.43 -1.31 -0.55
N GLY A 513 20.14 -1.56 -0.34
CA GLY A 513 19.09 -1.09 -1.23
C GLY A 513 18.80 -2.06 -2.37
N TYR A 514 18.00 -1.61 -3.32
CA TYR A 514 17.63 -2.38 -4.50
C TYR A 514 17.22 -1.45 -5.65
N GLU A 515 17.37 -1.97 -6.86
CA GLU A 515 17.00 -1.29 -8.09
C GLU A 515 15.62 -1.78 -8.56
N ILE A 516 14.80 -0.84 -9.00
CA ILE A 516 13.51 -1.09 -9.63
C ILE A 516 13.66 -0.72 -11.12
N PRO A 517 13.85 -1.70 -12.01
CA PRO A 517 14.02 -1.48 -13.45
C PRO A 517 12.67 -1.24 -14.12
N TRP A 518 11.94 -0.22 -13.66
CA TRP A 518 10.63 0.17 -14.18
C TRP A 518 10.62 1.67 -14.45
N GLN A 519 10.31 2.06 -15.68
CA GLN A 519 10.11 3.46 -16.05
C GLN A 519 8.66 3.87 -15.78
N HIS A 520 8.48 4.84 -14.88
CA HIS A 520 7.17 5.43 -14.60
C HIS A 520 7.25 6.96 -14.76
N ASP A 521 6.68 7.48 -15.84
CA ASP A 521 6.88 8.88 -16.26
C ASP A 521 6.34 9.90 -15.25
N ASP A 522 5.16 9.68 -14.65
CA ASP A 522 4.63 10.59 -13.63
C ASP A 522 5.50 10.68 -12.37
N VAL A 523 6.02 9.54 -11.90
CA VAL A 523 6.92 9.51 -10.73
C VAL A 523 8.24 10.20 -11.04
N ILE A 524 8.78 9.99 -12.25
CA ILE A 524 10.00 10.68 -12.71
C ILE A 524 9.77 12.19 -12.75
N ARG A 525 8.64 12.65 -13.31
CA ARG A 525 8.25 14.07 -13.33
C ARG A 525 8.17 14.65 -11.92
N ILE A 526 7.41 14.01 -11.03
CA ILE A 526 7.22 14.47 -9.64
C ILE A 526 8.55 14.54 -8.88
N ALA A 527 9.42 13.54 -9.03
CA ALA A 527 10.72 13.52 -8.38
C ALA A 527 11.66 14.62 -8.92
N ALA A 528 11.64 14.88 -10.23
CA ALA A 528 12.41 15.94 -10.86
C ALA A 528 11.92 17.33 -10.44
N GLU A 529 10.61 17.58 -10.50
CA GLU A 529 9.98 18.83 -10.05
C GLU A 529 10.28 19.11 -8.57
N LEU A 530 10.20 18.09 -7.70
CA LEU A 530 10.53 18.26 -6.29
C LEU A 530 11.99 18.64 -6.10
N ARG A 531 12.91 17.99 -6.81
CA ARG A 531 14.33 18.32 -6.72
C ARG A 531 14.59 19.76 -7.14
N GLU A 532 14.04 20.20 -8.27
CA GLU A 532 14.16 21.58 -8.76
C GLU A 532 13.56 22.59 -7.77
N TRP A 533 12.40 22.27 -7.20
CA TRP A 533 11.77 23.08 -6.15
C TRP A 533 12.67 23.19 -4.91
N GLN A 534 13.27 22.07 -4.48
CA GLN A 534 14.14 22.05 -3.32
C GLN A 534 15.46 22.80 -3.57
N GLU A 535 16.07 22.67 -4.75
CA GLU A 535 17.27 23.44 -5.12
C GLU A 535 17.00 24.96 -5.07
N LYS A 536 15.80 25.39 -5.46
CA LYS A 536 15.39 26.80 -5.45
C LYS A 536 15.05 27.34 -4.06
N PHE A 537 14.21 26.62 -3.30
CA PHE A 537 13.63 27.15 -2.06
C PHE A 537 14.26 26.61 -0.76
N ASN A 538 15.00 25.50 -0.83
CA ASN A 538 15.65 24.86 0.31
C ASN A 538 16.98 24.17 -0.11
N PRO A 539 17.97 24.97 -0.55
CA PRO A 539 19.22 24.47 -1.10
C PRO A 539 20.02 23.66 -0.08
N LEU A 540 20.76 22.64 -0.55
CA LEU A 540 21.63 21.86 0.31
C LEU A 540 22.84 22.69 0.76
N ILE A 541 23.07 22.74 2.07
CA ILE A 541 24.30 23.28 2.67
C ILE A 541 25.46 22.27 2.48
N GLY A 542 25.13 20.98 2.52
CA GLY A 542 26.03 19.86 2.26
C GLY A 542 25.33 18.52 2.50
N PRO A 543 25.93 17.40 2.08
CA PRO A 543 25.41 16.06 2.36
C PRO A 543 25.25 15.85 3.87
N LEU A 544 24.05 15.44 4.33
CA LEU A 544 23.75 15.34 5.76
C LEU A 544 24.27 14.00 6.32
N PRO A 545 25.16 14.01 7.33
CA PRO A 545 25.56 12.78 8.02
C PRO A 545 24.38 12.18 8.78
N TRP A 546 24.25 10.85 8.74
CA TRP A 546 23.15 10.15 9.42
C TRP A 546 23.16 10.34 10.94
N GLN A 547 24.31 10.65 11.53
CA GLN A 547 24.45 10.95 12.96
C GLN A 547 23.83 12.29 13.38
N ALA A 548 23.70 13.23 12.43
CA ALA A 548 23.16 14.56 12.68
C ALA A 548 21.62 14.60 12.62
N ILE A 549 20.97 13.46 12.32
CA ILE A 549 19.52 13.36 12.18
C ILE A 549 18.85 13.28 13.56
N HIS A 550 17.86 14.14 13.80
CA HIS A 550 17.11 14.21 15.06
C HIS A 550 15.81 13.38 15.05
N ASP A 551 15.49 12.71 13.95
CA ASP A 551 14.31 11.86 13.83
C ASP A 551 14.38 10.64 14.77
N ARG A 552 13.45 10.61 15.73
CA ARG A 552 13.31 9.51 16.70
C ARG A 552 13.13 8.14 16.04
N THR A 553 12.48 8.06 14.88
CA THR A 553 12.27 6.77 14.19
C THR A 553 13.58 6.19 13.68
N VAL A 554 14.49 7.04 13.18
CA VAL A 554 15.84 6.65 12.74
C VAL A 554 16.69 6.29 13.97
N LEU A 555 16.72 7.15 14.99
CA LEU A 555 17.53 6.93 16.20
C LEU A 555 17.16 5.65 16.97
N ARG A 556 15.88 5.27 16.96
CA ARG A 556 15.40 4.00 17.54
C ARG A 556 15.84 2.77 16.74
N SER A 557 16.00 2.92 15.43
CA SER A 557 16.23 1.82 14.52
C SER A 557 17.72 1.47 14.35
N TYR A 558 18.63 2.38 14.69
CA TYR A 558 20.07 2.23 14.45
C TYR A 558 20.92 2.67 15.65
N THR A 559 22.08 2.03 15.84
CA THR A 559 23.09 2.47 16.82
C THR A 559 23.90 3.67 16.32
N PRO A 560 24.49 4.50 17.21
CA PRO A 560 25.36 5.60 16.79
C PRO A 560 26.51 5.15 15.88
N GLU A 561 27.05 3.96 16.13
CA GLU A 561 28.10 3.30 15.34
C GLU A 561 27.57 2.90 13.95
N MET A 562 26.38 2.27 13.89
CA MET A 562 25.71 1.96 12.62
C MET A 562 25.39 3.20 11.81
N LEU A 563 25.05 4.32 12.46
CA LEU A 563 24.83 5.61 11.80
C LEU A 563 26.16 6.26 11.37
N ARG A 564 27.26 6.06 12.11
CA ARG A 564 28.61 6.52 11.75
C ARG A 564 29.11 5.85 10.48
N MET A 565 28.84 4.56 10.36
CA MET A 565 29.20 3.77 9.19
C MET A 565 28.34 4.09 7.97
N ARG A 566 27.28 4.91 8.10
CA ARG A 566 26.50 5.37 6.94
C ARG A 566 27.12 6.63 6.36
N GLU A 567 27.22 6.64 5.04
CA GLU A 567 27.69 7.78 4.28
C GLU A 567 26.65 8.89 4.31
N PRO A 568 27.09 10.15 4.27
CA PRO A 568 26.18 11.29 4.15
C PRO A 568 25.24 11.15 2.95
N ALA A 569 23.97 11.53 3.15
CA ALA A 569 22.91 11.41 2.14
C ALA A 569 22.33 12.79 1.80
N CYS A 570 21.81 12.92 0.57
CA CYS A 570 21.16 14.14 0.07
C CYS A 570 19.65 13.89 -0.03
N PHE A 571 18.91 14.01 1.07
CA PHE A 571 17.48 13.67 1.11
C PHE A 571 16.64 14.49 0.12
N LEU A 572 15.82 13.79 -0.68
CA LEU A 572 14.87 14.38 -1.62
C LEU A 572 13.67 15.01 -0.89
N PHE A 573 13.13 14.30 0.11
CA PHE A 573 11.95 14.73 0.88
C PHE A 573 12.31 15.54 2.12
N ARG A 574 13.16 16.56 1.97
CA ARG A 574 13.56 17.47 3.06
C ARG A 574 12.48 18.52 3.36
N ASP A 575 12.13 18.77 4.62
CA ASP A 575 10.97 19.58 4.99
C ASP A 575 11.35 20.98 5.54
N PRO A 576 11.34 22.05 4.72
CA PRO A 576 11.67 23.40 5.18
C PRO A 576 10.65 23.97 6.19
N SER A 577 9.44 23.41 6.27
CA SER A 577 8.44 23.79 7.27
C SER A 577 8.62 23.05 8.61
N SER A 578 9.69 22.28 8.76
CA SER A 578 10.05 21.55 9.98
C SER A 578 11.05 22.33 10.86
N VAL A 579 11.31 21.79 12.05
CA VAL A 579 12.37 22.29 12.94
C VAL A 579 13.76 22.03 12.37
N TYR A 580 13.94 21.07 11.47
CA TYR A 580 15.22 20.79 10.83
C TYR A 580 15.02 20.76 9.31
N PRO A 581 15.25 21.88 8.60
CA PRO A 581 14.93 22.03 7.17
C PRO A 581 15.64 21.04 6.23
N SER A 582 16.82 20.58 6.62
CA SER A 582 17.64 19.63 5.86
C SER A 582 17.34 18.16 6.16
N GLU A 583 16.50 17.88 7.16
CA GLU A 583 16.11 16.51 7.53
C GLU A 583 14.92 16.02 6.70
N PRO A 584 14.80 14.69 6.49
CA PRO A 584 13.65 14.12 5.81
C PRO A 584 12.36 14.38 6.59
N VAL A 585 11.26 14.58 5.86
CA VAL A 585 9.92 14.82 6.41
C VAL A 585 9.57 13.80 7.50
N LEU A 586 9.02 14.25 8.62
CA LEU A 586 8.68 13.37 9.75
C LEU A 586 7.51 12.43 9.44
N ASP A 587 7.58 11.19 9.90
CA ASP A 587 6.52 10.18 9.69
C ASP A 587 5.16 10.68 10.22
N SER A 588 5.14 11.33 11.39
CA SER A 588 3.93 11.89 11.99
C SER A 588 3.26 12.95 11.10
N ARG A 589 4.03 13.76 10.37
CA ARG A 589 3.48 14.77 9.47
C ARG A 589 2.83 14.16 8.23
N LEU A 590 3.37 13.03 7.74
CA LEU A 590 2.76 12.27 6.64
C LEU A 590 1.48 11.56 7.09
N GLN A 591 1.46 10.97 8.29
CA GLN A 591 0.26 10.32 8.83
C GLN A 591 -0.90 11.32 9.01
N VAL A 592 -0.62 12.55 9.47
CA VAL A 592 -1.63 13.61 9.60
C VAL A 592 -2.15 14.05 8.23
N PHE A 593 -1.27 14.25 7.25
CA PHE A 593 -1.67 14.59 5.88
C PHE A 593 -2.56 13.49 5.27
N TRP A 594 -2.17 12.23 5.46
CA TRP A 594 -2.93 11.07 5.00
C TRP A 594 -4.32 10.98 5.61
N ALA A 595 -4.45 11.19 6.92
CA ALA A 595 -5.75 11.20 7.58
C ALA A 595 -6.66 12.34 7.09
N GLN A 596 -6.08 13.52 6.79
CA GLN A 596 -6.82 14.63 6.18
C GLN A 596 -7.28 14.30 4.76
N LEU A 597 -6.44 13.66 3.97
CA LEU A 597 -6.76 13.26 2.60
C LEU A 597 -7.87 12.21 2.55
N LEU A 598 -7.83 11.20 3.42
CA LEU A 598 -8.90 10.21 3.52
C LEU A 598 -10.22 10.83 3.99
N ARG A 599 -10.17 11.86 4.83
CA ARG A 599 -11.37 12.60 5.25
C ARG A 599 -11.98 13.39 4.09
N GLU A 600 -11.15 13.99 3.24
CA GLU A 600 -11.61 14.65 2.02
C GLU A 600 -12.26 13.63 1.06
N LEU A 601 -11.62 12.47 0.86
CA LEU A 601 -12.19 11.38 0.06
C LEU A 601 -13.55 10.95 0.62
N GLU A 602 -13.65 10.73 1.93
CA GLU A 602 -14.90 10.38 2.60
C GLU A 602 -16.00 11.43 2.34
N SER A 603 -15.66 12.72 2.42
CA SER A 603 -16.60 13.81 2.13
C SER A 603 -17.08 13.79 0.68
N ARG A 604 -16.19 13.54 -0.29
CA ARG A 604 -16.55 13.47 -1.73
C ARG A 604 -17.42 12.25 -2.03
N VAL A 605 -17.08 11.09 -1.48
CA VAL A 605 -17.86 9.85 -1.61
C VAL A 605 -19.28 10.04 -1.03
N GLN A 606 -19.38 10.64 0.15
CA GLN A 606 -20.67 10.97 0.77
C GLN A 606 -21.49 11.94 -0.08
N SER A 607 -20.86 12.97 -0.66
CA SER A 607 -21.55 13.95 -1.52
C SER A 607 -22.13 13.34 -2.80
N ARG A 608 -21.53 12.25 -3.31
CA ARG A 608 -22.02 11.49 -4.47
C ARG A 608 -23.15 10.53 -4.15
N GLY A 609 -23.37 10.22 -2.86
CA GLY A 609 -24.36 9.21 -2.46
C GLY A 609 -23.90 7.76 -2.63
N ASP A 610 -22.61 7.51 -2.83
CA ASP A 610 -22.05 6.15 -2.88
C ASP A 610 -22.19 5.48 -1.50
N ARG A 611 -22.90 4.35 -1.44
CA ARG A 611 -23.16 3.58 -0.21
C ARG A 611 -22.76 2.11 -0.37
N LEU A 612 -22.55 1.44 0.76
CA LEU A 612 -22.38 0.00 0.81
C LEU A 612 -23.69 -0.71 0.42
N ALA A 613 -23.63 -1.98 0.01
CA ALA A 613 -24.80 -2.77 -0.40
C ALA A 613 -25.89 -2.89 0.69
N ASN A 614 -25.50 -2.70 1.96
CA ASN A 614 -26.39 -2.67 3.12
C ASN A 614 -26.98 -1.27 3.42
N GLY A 615 -26.69 -0.25 2.61
CA GLY A 615 -27.14 1.13 2.79
C GLY A 615 -26.28 1.98 3.73
N GLU A 616 -25.20 1.45 4.31
CA GLU A 616 -24.32 2.21 5.19
C GLU A 616 -23.37 3.15 4.42
N VAL A 617 -22.93 4.23 5.09
CA VAL A 617 -21.95 5.18 4.56
C VAL A 617 -20.56 4.54 4.57
N ILE A 618 -19.83 4.67 3.47
CA ILE A 618 -18.43 4.24 3.38
C ILE A 618 -17.57 5.16 4.27
N ARG A 619 -16.86 4.58 5.25
CA ARG A 619 -16.01 5.31 6.21
C ARG A 619 -14.53 4.99 6.01
N PHE A 620 -13.73 6.00 5.71
CA PHE A 620 -12.28 5.92 5.57
C PHE A 620 -11.55 6.42 6.82
N VAL A 621 -12.22 7.21 7.67
CA VAL A 621 -11.64 7.75 8.91
C VAL A 621 -12.53 7.48 10.12
N THR A 622 -11.90 7.28 11.27
CA THR A 622 -12.57 7.24 12.57
C THR A 622 -12.35 8.58 13.30
N PRO A 623 -13.42 9.30 13.70
CA PRO A 623 -13.26 10.53 14.47
C PRO A 623 -12.65 10.22 15.84
N GLN A 624 -11.64 11.00 16.24
CA GLN A 624 -11.14 11.06 17.62
C GLN A 624 -11.58 12.38 18.25
N SER A 625 -11.40 12.53 19.57
CA SER A 625 -11.77 13.75 20.29
C SER A 625 -11.20 15.01 19.62
N GLY A 626 -12.08 15.93 19.19
CA GLY A 626 -11.73 17.19 18.54
C GLY A 626 -11.63 17.11 17.01
N ALA A 627 -10.73 17.89 16.40
CA ALA A 627 -10.52 17.92 14.95
C ALA A 627 -9.61 16.79 14.41
N ASN A 628 -9.13 15.90 15.29
CA ASN A 628 -8.22 14.81 14.92
C ASN A 628 -9.02 13.59 14.45
N CYS A 629 -8.58 12.98 13.35
CA CYS A 629 -9.15 11.76 12.80
C CYS A 629 -8.06 10.70 12.71
N ARG A 630 -8.42 9.44 12.94
CA ARG A 630 -7.54 8.28 12.71
C ARG A 630 -7.91 7.66 11.37
N ALA A 631 -6.92 7.44 10.51
CA ALA A 631 -7.12 6.71 9.26
C ALA A 631 -7.46 5.23 9.54
N ASN A 632 -8.53 4.71 8.92
CA ASN A 632 -8.89 3.29 9.00
C ASN A 632 -7.89 2.46 8.18
N TYR A 633 -7.43 3.00 7.06
CA TYR A 633 -6.37 2.45 6.23
C TYR A 633 -5.06 3.15 6.53
N ASP A 634 -4.07 2.46 7.11
CA ASP A 634 -2.76 3.05 7.38
C ASP A 634 -1.95 3.26 6.10
N LEU A 635 -0.88 4.05 6.16
CA LEU A 635 -0.03 4.26 4.99
C LEU A 635 0.60 2.94 4.48
N HIS A 636 0.75 1.91 5.31
CA HIS A 636 1.27 0.61 4.87
C HIS A 636 0.26 -0.16 4.02
N THR A 637 -1.04 0.06 4.22
CA THR A 637 -2.11 -0.49 3.37
C THR A 637 -1.92 -0.16 1.89
N LEU A 638 -1.39 1.02 1.53
CA LEU A 638 -1.15 1.37 0.13
C LEU A 638 -0.23 0.38 -0.58
N ARG A 639 0.78 -0.15 0.12
CA ARG A 639 1.68 -1.16 -0.43
C ARG A 639 0.94 -2.47 -0.68
N VAL A 640 0.05 -2.87 0.22
CA VAL A 640 -0.81 -4.06 0.05
C VAL A 640 -1.72 -3.85 -1.16
N SER A 641 -2.38 -2.70 -1.22
CA SER A 641 -3.36 -2.37 -2.26
C SER A 641 -2.74 -2.39 -3.65
N LEU A 642 -1.57 -1.78 -3.83
CA LEU A 642 -0.85 -1.77 -5.12
C LEU A 642 -0.28 -3.15 -5.49
N ILE A 643 0.26 -3.91 -4.53
CA ILE A 643 0.76 -5.27 -4.81
C ILE A 643 -0.40 -6.17 -5.24
N THR A 644 -1.53 -6.14 -4.53
CA THR A 644 -2.73 -6.89 -4.91
C THR A 644 -3.20 -6.47 -6.29
N ALA A 645 -3.41 -5.16 -6.52
CA ALA A 645 -3.87 -4.66 -7.81
C ALA A 645 -2.98 -5.10 -8.99
N TYR A 646 -1.65 -4.96 -8.88
CA TYR A 646 -0.76 -5.41 -9.96
C TYR A 646 -0.72 -6.93 -10.13
N ALA A 647 -0.89 -7.70 -9.05
CA ALA A 647 -0.90 -9.16 -9.11
C ALA A 647 -2.22 -9.71 -9.69
N THR A 648 -3.36 -9.18 -9.23
CA THR A 648 -4.71 -9.69 -9.56
C THR A 648 -5.27 -9.05 -10.82
N GLU A 649 -5.30 -7.72 -10.88
CA GLU A 649 -5.90 -6.98 -12.01
C GLU A 649 -4.88 -6.74 -13.13
N GLY A 650 -3.62 -6.51 -12.78
CA GLY A 650 -2.53 -6.26 -13.73
C GLY A 650 -1.89 -7.53 -14.31
N GLY A 651 -2.19 -8.71 -13.77
CA GLY A 651 -1.62 -9.99 -14.23
C GLY A 651 -0.09 -10.11 -14.10
N VAL A 652 0.56 -9.25 -13.30
CA VAL A 652 2.02 -9.24 -13.19
C VAL A 652 2.48 -10.45 -12.36
N PRO A 653 3.39 -11.30 -12.89
CA PRO A 653 3.87 -12.47 -12.16
C PRO A 653 4.44 -12.10 -10.78
N ILE A 654 4.06 -12.87 -9.76
CA ILE A 654 4.41 -12.57 -8.36
C ILE A 654 5.93 -12.51 -8.14
N GLN A 655 6.73 -13.28 -8.89
CA GLN A 655 8.19 -13.20 -8.83
C GLN A 655 8.73 -11.82 -9.24
N ILE A 656 8.14 -11.17 -10.24
CA ILE A 656 8.54 -9.84 -10.71
C ILE A 656 8.16 -8.80 -9.66
N LEU A 657 6.92 -8.86 -9.14
CA LEU A 657 6.48 -7.97 -8.07
C LEU A 657 7.34 -8.13 -6.82
N SER A 658 7.68 -9.37 -6.45
CA SER A 658 8.50 -9.67 -5.28
C SER A 658 9.92 -9.12 -5.40
N LYS A 659 10.61 -9.44 -6.50
CA LYS A 659 12.05 -9.16 -6.68
C LYS A 659 12.30 -7.73 -7.19
N CYS A 660 11.57 -7.29 -8.20
CA CYS A 660 11.87 -6.06 -8.93
C CYS A 660 11.14 -4.84 -8.36
N VAL A 661 9.95 -5.01 -7.80
CA VAL A 661 9.11 -3.86 -7.36
C VAL A 661 9.10 -3.74 -5.83
N ALA A 662 8.90 -4.85 -5.12
CA ALA A 662 8.80 -4.88 -3.67
C ALA A 662 10.17 -5.00 -2.97
N GLY A 663 11.19 -5.52 -3.64
CA GLY A 663 12.51 -5.79 -3.06
C GLY A 663 12.46 -6.79 -1.90
N HIS A 664 11.54 -7.76 -1.94
CA HIS A 664 11.40 -8.79 -0.92
C HIS A 664 12.51 -9.85 -1.07
N ALA A 665 13.08 -10.28 0.06
CA ALA A 665 14.12 -11.32 0.08
C ALA A 665 13.59 -12.71 -0.30
N THR A 666 12.30 -12.98 -0.07
CA THR A 666 11.62 -14.22 -0.41
C THR A 666 10.22 -13.94 -0.98
N ILE A 667 9.76 -14.81 -1.89
CA ILE A 667 8.44 -14.68 -2.53
C ILE A 667 7.30 -14.80 -1.50
N LEU A 668 7.48 -15.60 -0.43
CA LEU A 668 6.53 -15.77 0.68
C LEU A 668 6.12 -14.42 1.31
N MET A 669 7.04 -13.46 1.43
CA MET A 669 6.70 -12.14 1.96
C MET A 669 5.79 -11.33 1.02
N THR A 670 5.76 -11.64 -0.27
CA THR A 670 4.88 -11.00 -1.26
C THR A 670 3.52 -11.70 -1.32
N LEU A 671 3.51 -13.03 -1.24
CA LEU A 671 2.28 -13.83 -1.10
C LEU A 671 1.46 -13.38 0.11
N TYR A 672 2.11 -13.04 1.23
CA TYR A 672 1.46 -12.46 2.42
C TYR A 672 0.60 -11.20 2.14
N TYR A 673 0.88 -10.47 1.05
CA TYR A 673 0.15 -9.27 0.66
C TYR A 673 -0.85 -9.51 -0.47
N ASN A 674 -0.76 -10.61 -1.22
CA ASN A 674 -1.68 -10.89 -2.31
C ASN A 674 -2.98 -11.46 -1.73
N LYS A 675 -4.05 -10.66 -1.77
CA LYS A 675 -5.39 -11.07 -1.33
C LYS A 675 -6.37 -11.03 -2.50
N PRO A 676 -6.37 -12.06 -3.37
CA PRO A 676 -7.38 -12.17 -4.40
C PRO A 676 -8.74 -12.42 -3.73
N GLY A 677 -9.77 -11.66 -4.11
CA GLY A 677 -11.12 -11.89 -3.62
C GLY A 677 -11.65 -13.26 -4.09
N PRO A 678 -12.55 -13.93 -3.33
CA PRO A 678 -13.04 -15.26 -3.70
C PRO A 678 -13.59 -15.37 -5.12
N ALA A 679 -14.35 -14.36 -5.57
CA ALA A 679 -14.88 -14.30 -6.93
C ALA A 679 -13.77 -14.26 -8.00
N HIS A 680 -12.71 -13.48 -7.76
CA HIS A 680 -11.57 -13.40 -8.67
C HIS A 680 -10.77 -14.71 -8.69
N VAL A 681 -10.62 -15.39 -7.54
CA VAL A 681 -9.98 -16.71 -7.50
C VAL A 681 -10.75 -17.71 -8.35
N THR A 682 -12.08 -17.75 -8.23
CA THR A 682 -12.93 -18.64 -9.04
C THR A 682 -12.79 -18.34 -10.53
N GLU A 683 -12.84 -17.07 -10.92
CA GLU A 683 -12.71 -16.64 -12.32
C GLU A 683 -11.33 -16.99 -12.91
N VAL A 684 -10.26 -16.67 -12.19
CA VAL A 684 -8.88 -16.96 -12.64
C VAL A 684 -8.61 -18.45 -12.70
N LEU A 685 -9.11 -19.25 -11.75
CA LEU A 685 -8.97 -20.69 -11.80
C LEU A 685 -9.79 -21.30 -12.94
N ALA A 686 -10.99 -20.80 -13.21
CA ALA A 686 -11.79 -21.24 -14.35
C ALA A 686 -11.14 -20.85 -15.69
N GLU A 687 -10.54 -19.67 -15.80
CA GLU A 687 -9.77 -19.25 -16.98
C GLU A 687 -8.47 -20.07 -17.13
N ALA A 688 -7.74 -20.32 -16.05
CA ALA A 688 -6.55 -21.14 -16.05
C ALA A 688 -6.87 -22.59 -16.44
N GLN A 689 -7.96 -23.16 -15.92
CA GLN A 689 -8.43 -24.49 -16.28
C GLN A 689 -8.79 -24.56 -17.76
N ARG A 690 -9.47 -23.54 -18.32
CA ARG A 690 -9.74 -23.43 -19.77
C ARG A 690 -8.45 -23.37 -20.59
N LYS A 691 -7.47 -22.56 -20.18
CA LYS A 691 -6.16 -22.44 -20.87
C LYS A 691 -5.35 -23.73 -20.81
N ILE A 692 -5.30 -24.39 -19.65
CA ILE A 692 -4.59 -25.67 -19.47
C ILE A 692 -5.19 -26.73 -20.40
N GLN A 693 -6.52 -26.85 -20.43
CA GLN A 693 -7.22 -27.79 -21.32
C GLN A 693 -6.97 -27.49 -22.81
N GLN A 694 -6.84 -26.22 -23.19
CA GLN A 694 -6.49 -25.83 -24.57
C GLN A 694 -5.01 -26.12 -24.89
N ASP A 695 -4.10 -25.89 -23.93
CA ASP A 695 -2.66 -26.06 -24.07
C ASP A 695 -2.19 -27.54 -24.01
N GLU A 696 -3.01 -28.47 -23.51
CA GLU A 696 -2.69 -29.91 -23.49
C GLU A 696 -2.40 -30.49 -24.88
N SER A 697 -3.18 -30.08 -25.88
CA SER A 697 -2.93 -30.45 -27.29
C SER A 697 -1.57 -29.93 -27.78
N THR A 698 -1.19 -28.71 -27.38
CA THR A 698 0.08 -28.07 -27.73
C THR A 698 1.27 -28.72 -27.00
N ASN A 699 1.09 -29.11 -25.74
CA ASN A 699 2.10 -29.84 -24.98
C ASN A 699 2.30 -31.25 -25.54
N PHE A 700 1.24 -31.93 -25.99
CA PHE A 700 1.33 -33.20 -26.70
C PHE A 700 2.06 -33.07 -28.05
N LEU A 701 1.87 -31.96 -28.78
CA LEU A 701 2.66 -31.67 -29.98
C LEU A 701 4.14 -31.47 -29.66
N ARG A 702 4.46 -30.74 -28.58
CA ARG A 702 5.86 -30.54 -28.14
C ARG A 702 6.49 -31.87 -27.72
N PHE A 703 5.73 -32.74 -27.06
CA PHE A 703 6.13 -34.11 -26.75
C PHE A 703 6.41 -34.93 -28.02
N LEU A 704 5.52 -34.85 -29.02
CA LEU A 704 5.71 -35.47 -30.33
C LEU A 704 6.83 -34.82 -31.17
N GLN A 705 7.40 -33.67 -30.81
CA GLN A 705 8.55 -33.11 -31.53
C GLN A 705 9.86 -33.84 -31.21
N ASN A 706 9.91 -34.65 -30.15
CA ASN A 706 11.07 -35.45 -29.80
C ASN A 706 11.12 -36.78 -30.59
N GLU A 707 12.17 -37.02 -31.37
CA GLU A 707 12.26 -38.16 -32.30
C GLU A 707 12.26 -39.53 -31.59
N GLU A 708 12.88 -39.65 -30.42
CA GLU A 708 12.90 -40.91 -29.63
C GLU A 708 11.50 -41.29 -29.10
N VAL A 709 10.63 -40.29 -28.94
CA VAL A 709 9.29 -40.45 -28.36
C VAL A 709 8.23 -40.81 -29.42
N ARG A 710 8.39 -40.33 -30.66
CA ARG A 710 7.47 -40.57 -31.80
C ARG A 710 7.27 -42.05 -32.11
N THR A 711 8.32 -42.84 -31.97
CA THR A 711 8.39 -44.26 -32.39
C THR A 711 8.01 -45.24 -31.29
N ALA A 712 8.20 -44.88 -30.02
CA ALA A 712 8.10 -45.82 -28.90
C ALA A 712 6.93 -45.57 -27.93
N SER A 713 6.28 -44.39 -27.97
CA SER A 713 5.28 -44.06 -26.95
C SER A 713 3.95 -44.81 -27.15
N PRO A 714 3.41 -45.48 -26.11
CA PRO A 714 2.09 -46.10 -26.14
C PRO A 714 0.94 -45.08 -26.23
N LEU A 715 1.21 -43.80 -25.96
CA LEU A 715 0.25 -42.69 -26.04
C LEU A 715 -0.13 -42.30 -27.47
N VAL A 716 0.65 -42.71 -28.47
CA VAL A 716 0.40 -42.41 -29.89
C VAL A 716 -0.50 -43.48 -30.50
N ILE A 717 -1.76 -43.13 -30.68
CA ILE A 717 -2.82 -44.03 -31.15
C ILE A 717 -3.11 -43.73 -32.61
N ALA A 718 -2.87 -44.71 -33.48
CA ALA A 718 -3.21 -44.63 -34.90
C ALA A 718 -4.14 -45.77 -35.30
N ASN A 719 -5.00 -45.54 -36.28
CA ASN A 719 -5.87 -46.59 -36.84
C ASN A 719 -5.09 -47.66 -37.60
N ASP A 720 -4.01 -47.27 -38.27
CA ASP A 720 -3.17 -48.12 -39.11
C ASP A 720 -1.70 -47.77 -38.94
N VAL A 721 -0.80 -48.70 -39.30
CA VAL A 721 0.65 -48.47 -39.27
C VAL A 721 1.04 -47.31 -40.18
N ALA A 722 0.32 -47.08 -41.28
CA ALA A 722 0.59 -45.96 -42.17
C ALA A 722 0.45 -44.59 -41.51
N GLY A 723 -0.38 -44.43 -40.48
CA GLY A 723 -0.43 -43.22 -39.68
C GLY A 723 0.91 -42.96 -38.99
N LYS A 724 1.44 -43.94 -38.26
CA LYS A 724 2.74 -43.84 -37.58
C LYS A 724 3.87 -43.58 -38.57
N SER A 725 3.93 -44.32 -39.67
CA SER A 725 4.96 -44.11 -40.71
C SER A 725 4.80 -42.77 -41.44
N ALA A 726 3.61 -42.20 -41.51
CA ALA A 726 3.41 -40.85 -42.06
C ALA A 726 3.87 -39.78 -41.06
N LEU A 727 3.65 -39.98 -39.76
CA LEU A 727 4.14 -39.11 -38.70
C LEU A 727 5.67 -39.03 -38.69
N GLU A 728 6.34 -40.17 -38.87
CA GLU A 728 7.81 -40.26 -38.93
C GLU A 728 8.38 -39.52 -40.15
N ARG A 729 7.74 -39.66 -41.32
CA ARG A 729 8.24 -39.14 -42.59
C ARG A 729 7.86 -37.68 -42.86
N SER A 730 6.97 -37.09 -42.06
CA SER A 730 6.51 -35.71 -42.23
C SER A 730 7.13 -34.78 -41.19
N ALA A 731 7.44 -33.56 -41.62
CA ALA A 731 7.96 -32.55 -40.70
C ALA A 731 6.84 -32.07 -39.75
N PRO A 732 7.13 -31.79 -38.47
CA PRO A 732 6.11 -31.29 -37.54
C PRO A 732 5.42 -30.01 -38.00
N GLY A 733 6.07 -29.19 -38.84
CA GLY A 733 5.46 -28.00 -39.45
C GLY A 733 4.40 -28.28 -40.53
N SER A 734 4.30 -29.50 -41.06
CA SER A 734 3.27 -29.89 -42.06
C SER A 734 2.06 -30.60 -41.47
N TRP A 735 2.03 -30.80 -40.15
CA TRP A 735 0.92 -31.47 -39.48
C TRP A 735 -0.26 -30.53 -39.30
N VAL A 736 -1.47 -31.02 -39.60
CA VAL A 736 -2.70 -30.30 -39.27
C VAL A 736 -3.25 -30.88 -37.97
N VAL A 737 -3.37 -30.04 -36.96
CA VAL A 737 -3.86 -30.41 -35.63
C VAL A 737 -5.31 -29.97 -35.53
N GLY A 738 -6.20 -30.92 -35.25
CA GLY A 738 -7.62 -30.66 -35.05
C GLY A 738 -8.08 -31.17 -33.69
N ASP A 739 -9.36 -30.92 -33.40
CA ASP A 739 -9.99 -31.16 -32.10
C ASP A 739 -9.91 -32.61 -31.62
N ILE A 740 -9.90 -33.56 -32.55
CA ILE A 740 -9.91 -35.00 -32.27
C ILE A 740 -8.53 -35.67 -32.46
N GLY A 741 -7.56 -34.97 -33.05
CA GLY A 741 -6.24 -35.54 -33.35
C GLY A 741 -5.47 -34.81 -34.45
N ILE A 742 -4.42 -35.47 -34.94
CA ILE A 742 -3.42 -34.94 -35.85
C ILE A 742 -3.49 -35.65 -37.21
N CYS A 743 -3.42 -34.85 -38.28
CA CYS A 743 -3.24 -35.31 -39.64
C CYS A 743 -1.78 -35.06 -40.09
N PRO A 744 -0.93 -36.11 -40.15
CA PRO A 744 0.47 -35.96 -40.54
C PRO A 744 0.66 -35.61 -42.03
N VAL A 745 -0.34 -35.90 -42.86
CA VAL A 745 -0.32 -35.68 -44.33
C VAL A 745 -1.00 -34.37 -44.75
N GLY A 746 -1.32 -33.49 -43.80
CA GLY A 746 -1.88 -32.17 -44.06
C GLY A 746 -3.22 -32.16 -44.82
N GLY A 747 -4.02 -33.24 -44.73
CA GLY A 747 -5.31 -33.36 -45.41
C GLY A 747 -5.26 -33.70 -46.91
N SER A 748 -4.07 -33.94 -47.48
CA SER A 748 -3.89 -34.16 -48.93
C SER A 748 -4.28 -35.57 -49.43
N LEU A 749 -4.20 -36.59 -48.57
CA LEU A 749 -4.37 -38.00 -48.95
C LEU A 749 -5.69 -38.64 -48.49
N CYS A 750 -6.75 -37.84 -48.30
CA CYS A 750 -8.07 -38.38 -47.93
C CYS A 750 -8.65 -39.35 -48.98
N HIS A 751 -8.24 -39.26 -50.24
CA HIS A 751 -8.67 -40.18 -51.29
C HIS A 751 -8.03 -41.58 -51.19
N GLN A 752 -7.02 -41.76 -50.32
CA GLN A 752 -6.34 -43.05 -50.04
C GLN A 752 -6.56 -43.51 -48.60
N GLY A 753 -7.60 -43.00 -47.95
CA GLY A 753 -7.81 -43.15 -46.51
C GLY A 753 -8.19 -44.56 -46.03
N ARG A 754 -8.57 -45.48 -46.93
CA ARG A 754 -8.94 -46.86 -46.58
C ARG A 754 -8.30 -47.89 -47.53
N PRO A 755 -7.79 -49.03 -47.02
CA PRO A 755 -7.39 -50.17 -47.85
C PRO A 755 -8.59 -50.80 -48.57
N ARG A 756 -8.47 -51.09 -49.87
CA ARG A 756 -9.45 -51.94 -50.59
C ARG A 756 -9.19 -53.41 -50.25
N SER A 757 -10.25 -54.20 -50.06
CA SER A 757 -10.13 -55.66 -50.06
C SER A 757 -9.63 -56.12 -51.43
N PRO A 758 -8.66 -57.05 -51.52
CA PRO A 758 -8.12 -57.50 -52.80
C PRO A 758 -9.20 -58.31 -53.54
N LYS A 759 -9.97 -57.65 -54.41
CA LYS A 759 -10.77 -58.31 -55.45
C LYS A 759 -10.00 -58.16 -56.76
N GLY A 760 -9.34 -59.25 -57.17
CA GLY A 760 -8.80 -59.53 -58.50
C GLY A 760 -8.23 -58.37 -59.33
N GLY A 761 -6.90 -58.21 -59.32
CA GLY A 761 -6.13 -57.75 -60.48
C GLY A 761 -5.86 -56.24 -60.64
N ASP A 762 -6.50 -55.35 -59.88
CA ASP A 762 -6.28 -53.91 -60.07
C ASP A 762 -5.16 -53.36 -59.15
N ARG A 763 -4.21 -52.60 -59.71
CA ARG A 763 -3.00 -52.10 -59.03
C ARG A 763 -3.25 -50.87 -58.13
N GLN A 764 -4.49 -50.39 -58.04
CA GLN A 764 -4.88 -49.28 -57.14
C GLN A 764 -5.50 -49.80 -55.84
N ASN A 765 -4.65 -49.90 -54.81
CA ASN A 765 -4.90 -50.59 -53.53
C ASN A 765 -5.72 -49.80 -52.48
N TYR A 766 -6.19 -48.58 -52.78
CA TYR A 766 -6.80 -47.70 -51.77
C TYR A 766 -8.09 -47.03 -52.27
N SER A 767 -8.99 -46.75 -51.34
CA SER A 767 -10.23 -46.02 -51.58
C SER A 767 -10.29 -44.75 -50.71
N PRO A 768 -11.17 -43.79 -51.06
CA PRO A 768 -11.44 -42.63 -50.21
C PRO A 768 -11.87 -43.04 -48.80
N VAL A 769 -11.65 -42.14 -47.83
CA VAL A 769 -12.17 -42.30 -46.47
C VAL A 769 -13.70 -42.50 -46.53
N PRO A 770 -14.27 -43.53 -45.87
CA PRO A 770 -15.71 -43.71 -45.79
C PRO A 770 -16.40 -42.52 -45.10
N GLY A 771 -17.58 -42.13 -45.57
CA GLY A 771 -18.28 -40.93 -45.07
C GLY A 771 -17.72 -39.59 -45.59
N GLY A 772 -16.78 -39.63 -46.54
CA GLY A 772 -16.28 -38.44 -47.24
C GLY A 772 -14.95 -37.90 -46.73
N SER A 773 -14.43 -36.89 -47.43
CA SER A 773 -13.22 -36.19 -47.02
C SER A 773 -13.39 -35.57 -45.63
N LYS A 774 -12.36 -35.63 -44.78
CA LYS A 774 -12.33 -35.15 -43.38
C LYS A 774 -13.06 -36.01 -42.34
N ASN A 775 -13.53 -37.22 -42.68
CA ASN A 775 -13.92 -38.20 -41.65
C ASN A 775 -12.69 -38.86 -41.00
N CYS A 776 -11.90 -38.06 -40.28
CA CYS A 776 -10.58 -38.45 -39.78
C CYS A 776 -10.61 -39.69 -38.87
N ALA A 777 -11.70 -39.91 -38.12
CA ALA A 777 -11.86 -41.06 -37.24
C ALA A 777 -11.72 -42.41 -37.97
N GLN A 778 -12.09 -42.49 -39.26
CA GLN A 778 -11.96 -43.70 -40.08
C GLN A 778 -10.72 -43.70 -40.98
N CYS A 779 -9.96 -42.61 -41.00
CA CYS A 779 -8.81 -42.49 -41.89
C CYS A 779 -7.61 -43.29 -41.35
N ARG A 780 -6.93 -44.02 -42.24
CA ARG A 780 -5.73 -44.79 -41.90
C ARG A 780 -4.53 -43.93 -41.46
N PHE A 781 -4.45 -42.69 -41.94
CA PHE A 781 -3.36 -41.78 -41.61
C PHE A 781 -3.60 -41.00 -40.31
N PHE A 782 -4.78 -41.13 -39.70
CA PHE A 782 -5.16 -40.34 -38.54
C PHE A 782 -4.46 -40.82 -37.27
N ILE A 783 -4.03 -39.86 -36.47
CA ILE A 783 -3.30 -40.06 -35.22
C ILE A 783 -4.01 -39.29 -34.13
N THR A 784 -4.14 -39.90 -32.97
CA THR A 784 -4.70 -39.29 -31.78
C THR A 784 -3.95 -39.79 -30.55
N GLY A 785 -4.34 -39.29 -29.39
CA GLY A 785 -3.76 -39.64 -28.10
C GLY A 785 -4.66 -39.12 -26.98
N PRO A 786 -4.35 -39.42 -25.72
CA PRO A 786 -5.27 -39.05 -24.64
C PRO A 786 -5.42 -37.53 -24.44
N ALA A 787 -4.51 -36.70 -24.96
CA ALA A 787 -4.66 -35.24 -24.98
C ALA A 787 -5.84 -34.76 -25.86
N PHE A 788 -6.29 -35.55 -26.84
CA PHE A 788 -7.44 -35.23 -27.71
C PHE A 788 -8.74 -35.89 -27.25
N LEU A 789 -8.71 -36.56 -26.10
CA LEU A 789 -9.81 -37.37 -25.60
C LEU A 789 -11.10 -36.57 -25.36
N PRO A 790 -11.09 -35.35 -24.80
CA PRO A 790 -12.33 -34.59 -24.64
C PRO A 790 -12.98 -34.22 -25.99
N GLY A 791 -12.17 -33.93 -27.01
CA GLY A 791 -12.64 -33.71 -28.39
C GLY A 791 -13.18 -34.98 -29.04
N LEU A 792 -12.51 -36.13 -28.85
CA LEU A 792 -13.01 -37.44 -29.32
C LEU A 792 -14.38 -37.77 -28.73
N VAL A 793 -14.57 -37.53 -27.42
CA VAL A 793 -15.87 -37.74 -26.75
C VAL A 793 -16.91 -36.74 -27.26
N ALA A 794 -16.54 -35.48 -27.51
CA ALA A 794 -17.46 -34.51 -28.10
C ALA A 794 -17.97 -34.95 -29.48
N ARG A 795 -17.07 -35.40 -30.37
CA ARG A 795 -17.42 -35.95 -31.69
C ARG A 795 -18.24 -37.25 -31.58
N PHE A 796 -17.90 -38.11 -30.62
CA PHE A 796 -18.64 -39.35 -30.36
C PHE A 796 -20.10 -39.06 -29.98
N ASN A 797 -20.33 -38.10 -29.08
CA ASN A 797 -21.69 -37.70 -28.67
C ASN A 797 -22.45 -37.04 -29.83
N ALA A 798 -21.81 -36.18 -30.62
CA ALA A 798 -22.43 -35.54 -31.78
C ALA A 798 -22.82 -36.57 -32.88
N ALA A 799 -21.96 -37.57 -33.12
CA ALA A 799 -22.29 -38.69 -34.00
C ALA A 799 -23.42 -39.56 -33.43
N GLY A 800 -23.48 -39.72 -32.10
CA GLY A 800 -24.59 -40.39 -31.41
C GLY A 800 -25.93 -39.70 -31.64
N VAL A 801 -26.00 -38.36 -31.52
CA VAL A 801 -27.20 -37.58 -31.85
C VAL A 801 -27.61 -37.75 -33.32
N SER A 802 -26.63 -37.74 -34.23
CA SER A 802 -26.89 -37.94 -35.65
C SER A 802 -27.45 -39.34 -35.93
N LEU A 803 -26.96 -40.34 -35.21
CA LEU A 803 -27.44 -41.73 -35.32
C LEU A 803 -28.88 -41.87 -34.80
N THR A 804 -29.20 -41.32 -33.63
CA THR A 804 -30.56 -41.41 -33.05
C THR A 804 -31.59 -40.68 -33.91
N THR A 805 -31.26 -39.47 -34.36
CA THR A 805 -32.14 -38.66 -35.22
C THR A 805 -32.38 -39.31 -36.58
N THR A 806 -31.37 -39.98 -37.17
CA THR A 806 -31.53 -40.69 -38.44
C THR A 806 -32.29 -42.01 -38.25
N ALA A 807 -32.09 -42.71 -37.13
CA ALA A 807 -32.86 -43.91 -36.78
C ALA A 807 -34.36 -43.60 -36.59
N GLU A 808 -34.72 -42.44 -36.04
CA GLU A 808 -36.11 -41.99 -36.01
C GLU A 808 -36.71 -41.80 -37.41
N ARG A 809 -35.94 -41.20 -38.34
CA ARG A 809 -36.37 -41.05 -39.74
C ARG A 809 -36.55 -42.41 -40.43
N LEU A 810 -35.71 -43.38 -40.12
CA LEU A 810 -35.86 -44.75 -40.60
C LEU A 810 -37.19 -45.35 -40.13
N ARG A 811 -37.49 -45.27 -38.83
CA ARG A 811 -38.77 -45.75 -38.27
C ARG A 811 -39.98 -45.11 -38.94
N GLN A 812 -39.94 -43.80 -39.21
CA GLN A 812 -41.01 -43.12 -39.93
C GLN A 812 -41.22 -43.67 -41.35
N HIS A 813 -40.14 -44.02 -42.05
CA HIS A 813 -40.25 -44.65 -43.38
C HIS A 813 -40.73 -46.10 -43.31
N GLU A 814 -40.32 -46.86 -42.29
CA GLU A 814 -40.83 -48.21 -42.04
C GLU A 814 -42.33 -48.20 -41.73
N ASP A 815 -42.79 -47.28 -40.87
CA ASP A 815 -44.21 -47.08 -40.56
C ASP A 815 -45.02 -46.71 -41.81
N GLN A 816 -44.46 -45.85 -42.68
CA GLN A 816 -45.07 -45.50 -43.97
C GLN A 816 -45.20 -46.72 -44.89
N ILE A 817 -44.17 -47.57 -44.95
CA ILE A 817 -44.21 -48.82 -45.74
C ILE A 817 -45.32 -49.73 -45.20
N VAL A 818 -45.40 -49.94 -43.88
CA VAL A 818 -46.45 -50.76 -43.25
C VAL A 818 -47.85 -50.21 -43.55
N GLN A 819 -48.04 -48.89 -43.50
CA GLN A 819 -49.32 -48.26 -43.87
C GLN A 819 -49.68 -48.48 -45.33
N LEU A 820 -48.72 -48.32 -46.25
CA LEU A 820 -48.93 -48.51 -47.69
C LEU A 820 -49.19 -49.98 -48.04
N GLU A 821 -48.49 -50.92 -47.39
CA GLU A 821 -48.71 -52.37 -47.55
C GLU A 821 -50.09 -52.77 -47.04
N SER A 822 -50.51 -52.25 -45.88
CA SER A 822 -51.85 -52.48 -45.32
C SER A 822 -52.95 -51.96 -46.26
N ALA A 823 -52.79 -50.73 -46.76
CA ALA A 823 -53.75 -50.13 -47.71
C ALA A 823 -53.80 -50.86 -49.07
N THR A 824 -52.68 -51.46 -49.50
CA THR A 824 -52.61 -52.26 -50.74
C THR A 824 -53.30 -53.61 -50.56
N PHE A 825 -53.22 -54.21 -49.37
CA PHE A 825 -53.92 -55.44 -49.00
C PHE A 825 -55.46 -55.26 -48.99
N ASP A 826 -55.95 -54.07 -48.60
CA ASP A 826 -57.38 -53.73 -48.55
C ASP A 826 -58.03 -53.41 -49.92
N GLY A 827 -57.33 -53.57 -51.06
CA GLY A 827 -57.94 -53.65 -52.40
C GLY A 827 -57.76 -52.48 -53.37
N GLN A 828 -56.81 -51.55 -53.15
CA GLN A 828 -56.49 -50.46 -54.09
C GLN A 828 -55.25 -50.76 -54.95
N SER A 829 -55.38 -51.66 -55.93
CA SER A 829 -54.28 -52.54 -56.36
C SER A 829 -53.38 -52.09 -57.54
N GLN A 830 -53.42 -50.87 -58.06
CA GLN A 830 -52.48 -50.45 -59.14
C GLN A 830 -51.70 -49.15 -58.92
N GLU A 831 -52.23 -48.14 -58.20
CA GLU A 831 -51.49 -46.88 -57.97
C GLU A 831 -50.43 -46.97 -56.85
N HIS A 832 -50.55 -47.92 -55.91
CA HIS A 832 -49.68 -47.99 -54.73
C HIS A 832 -48.37 -48.79 -54.94
N SER A 833 -48.27 -49.64 -55.96
CA SER A 833 -47.07 -50.48 -56.17
C SER A 833 -45.79 -49.66 -56.46
N GLY A 834 -45.90 -48.61 -57.28
CA GLY A 834 -44.79 -47.68 -57.53
C GLY A 834 -44.42 -46.84 -56.31
N GLN A 835 -45.40 -46.49 -55.48
CA GLN A 835 -45.18 -45.73 -54.25
C GLN A 835 -44.47 -46.55 -53.19
N ILE A 836 -44.81 -47.85 -53.07
CA ILE A 836 -44.11 -48.79 -52.20
C ILE A 836 -42.65 -48.94 -52.63
N GLY A 837 -42.37 -49.15 -53.93
CA GLY A 837 -41.00 -49.23 -54.44
C GLY A 837 -40.16 -47.99 -54.12
N LEU A 838 -40.73 -46.79 -54.29
CA LEU A 838 -40.09 -45.53 -53.91
C LEU A 838 -39.89 -45.40 -52.38
N ALA A 839 -40.80 -45.91 -51.57
CA ALA A 839 -40.68 -45.92 -50.10
C ALA A 839 -39.54 -46.83 -49.64
N TYR A 840 -39.41 -48.02 -50.23
CA TYR A 840 -38.29 -48.93 -50.01
C TYR A 840 -36.95 -48.29 -50.42
N GLU A 841 -36.88 -47.63 -51.59
CA GLU A 841 -35.66 -46.94 -52.01
C GLU A 841 -35.28 -45.79 -51.05
N ARG A 842 -36.26 -45.03 -50.55
CA ARG A 842 -36.02 -43.99 -49.53
C ARG A 842 -35.51 -44.58 -48.23
N ARG A 843 -36.09 -45.69 -47.76
CA ARG A 843 -35.64 -46.42 -46.57
C ARG A 843 -34.20 -46.88 -46.75
N ASP A 844 -33.87 -47.49 -47.88
CA ASP A 844 -32.53 -48.02 -48.16
C ASP A 844 -31.47 -46.91 -48.19
N ARG A 845 -31.78 -45.73 -48.75
CA ARG A 845 -30.88 -44.56 -48.66
C ARG A 845 -30.64 -44.10 -47.22
N VAL A 846 -31.66 -44.13 -46.36
CA VAL A 846 -31.53 -43.78 -44.94
C VAL A 846 -30.75 -44.86 -44.18
N LEU A 847 -30.91 -46.13 -44.53
CA LEU A 847 -30.10 -47.23 -43.99
C LEU A 847 -28.62 -47.07 -44.33
N ASP A 848 -28.28 -46.71 -45.57
CA ASP A 848 -26.90 -46.41 -45.98
C ASP A 848 -26.31 -45.23 -45.20
N GLU A 849 -27.13 -44.19 -44.94
CA GLU A 849 -26.75 -43.04 -44.10
C GLU A 849 -26.46 -43.47 -42.65
N ILE A 850 -27.34 -44.28 -42.06
CA ILE A 850 -27.18 -44.84 -40.71
C ILE A 850 -25.91 -45.67 -40.62
N ASP A 851 -25.66 -46.53 -41.60
CA ASP A 851 -24.47 -47.38 -41.62
C ASP A 851 -23.19 -46.54 -41.64
N ALA A 852 -23.13 -45.48 -42.45
CA ALA A 852 -21.99 -44.58 -42.51
C ALA A 852 -21.73 -43.84 -41.18
N ILE A 853 -22.79 -43.38 -40.51
CA ILE A 853 -22.70 -42.71 -39.20
C ILE A 853 -22.28 -43.73 -38.12
N ALA A 854 -22.89 -44.92 -38.11
CA ALA A 854 -22.59 -45.98 -37.15
C ALA A 854 -21.13 -46.44 -37.23
N HIS A 855 -20.57 -46.59 -38.43
CA HIS A 855 -19.15 -46.90 -38.60
C HIS A 855 -18.24 -45.81 -38.03
N THR A 856 -18.62 -44.54 -38.19
CA THR A 856 -17.87 -43.40 -37.63
C THR A 856 -17.95 -43.39 -36.11
N TRP A 857 -19.13 -43.63 -35.57
CA TRP A 857 -19.38 -43.72 -34.14
C TRP A 857 -18.58 -44.86 -33.49
N HIS A 858 -18.56 -46.05 -34.10
CA HIS A 858 -17.73 -47.18 -33.65
C HIS A 858 -16.23 -46.89 -33.73
N ALA A 859 -15.76 -46.22 -34.79
CA ALA A 859 -14.36 -45.84 -34.92
C ALA A 859 -13.93 -44.88 -33.81
N LEU A 860 -14.76 -43.89 -33.48
CA LEU A 860 -14.54 -42.96 -32.37
C LEU A 860 -14.52 -43.69 -31.03
N TYR A 861 -15.49 -44.56 -30.78
CA TYR A 861 -15.54 -45.39 -29.57
C TYR A 861 -14.26 -46.20 -29.39
N ARG A 862 -13.80 -46.87 -30.45
CA ARG A 862 -12.56 -47.65 -30.44
C ARG A 862 -11.34 -46.78 -30.11
N LEU A 863 -11.27 -45.56 -30.63
CA LEU A 863 -10.18 -44.62 -30.33
C LEU A 863 -10.23 -44.14 -28.87
N VAL A 864 -11.41 -43.86 -28.33
CA VAL A 864 -11.62 -43.49 -26.92
C VAL A 864 -11.17 -44.63 -26.00
N GLU A 865 -11.57 -45.87 -26.27
CA GLU A 865 -11.16 -47.04 -25.48
C GLU A 865 -9.65 -47.30 -25.57
N ARG A 866 -9.03 -47.07 -26.74
CA ARG A 866 -7.57 -47.15 -26.88
C ARG A 866 -6.84 -46.05 -26.10
N CYS A 867 -7.40 -44.84 -26.04
CA CYS A 867 -6.86 -43.76 -25.20
C CYS A 867 -6.92 -44.14 -23.71
N LYS A 868 -8.04 -44.72 -23.26
CA LYS A 868 -8.19 -45.24 -21.90
C LYS A 868 -7.16 -46.32 -21.57
N ALA A 869 -7.00 -47.30 -22.47
CA ALA A 869 -6.04 -48.37 -22.28
C ALA A 869 -4.61 -47.84 -22.17
N ALA A 870 -4.23 -46.86 -23.00
CA ALA A 870 -2.92 -46.23 -22.96
C ALA A 870 -2.67 -45.47 -21.64
N MET A 871 -3.67 -44.71 -21.15
CA MET A 871 -3.57 -44.00 -19.87
C MET A 871 -3.45 -44.95 -18.67
N ASN A 872 -4.21 -46.04 -18.68
CA ASN A 872 -4.17 -47.02 -17.58
C ASN A 872 -2.85 -47.79 -17.54
N ALA A 873 -2.23 -48.06 -18.69
CA ALA A 873 -0.94 -48.74 -18.76
C ALA A 873 0.22 -47.89 -18.21
N GLU A 874 0.20 -46.56 -18.39
CA GLU A 874 1.27 -45.66 -17.93
C GLU A 874 1.19 -45.30 -16.44
N ASN A 875 0.00 -45.29 -15.83
CA ASN A 875 -0.15 -45.06 -14.38
C ASN A 875 0.51 -46.15 -13.50
N THR A 876 0.92 -47.26 -14.08
CA THR A 876 1.64 -48.38 -13.43
C THR A 876 3.16 -48.29 -13.52
N SER A 877 3.72 -47.34 -14.28
CA SER A 877 5.16 -47.15 -14.47
C SER A 877 5.72 -46.04 -13.57
N GLU A 878 6.76 -46.33 -12.79
CA GLU A 878 7.41 -45.39 -11.83
C GLU A 878 8.19 -44.22 -12.48
N ASP A 879 8.30 -44.18 -13.82
CA ASP A 879 9.12 -43.19 -14.52
C ASP A 879 8.37 -41.86 -14.71
N GLY A 880 8.53 -40.95 -13.74
CA GLY A 880 7.84 -39.66 -13.63
C GLY A 880 8.08 -38.62 -14.75
N LYS A 881 8.69 -38.99 -15.88
CA LYS A 881 8.86 -38.10 -17.05
C LYS A 881 7.62 -37.98 -17.94
N LEU A 882 6.73 -38.98 -17.93
CA LEU A 882 5.51 -39.02 -18.76
C LEU A 882 4.25 -38.51 -18.06
N ALA A 883 4.26 -38.42 -16.72
CA ALA A 883 3.13 -37.95 -15.91
C ALA A 883 2.73 -36.47 -16.16
N LEU A 884 3.60 -35.68 -16.78
CA LEU A 884 3.35 -34.26 -17.10
C LEU A 884 2.40 -34.04 -18.29
N VAL A 885 2.02 -35.09 -19.04
CA VAL A 885 1.18 -34.97 -20.24
C VAL A 885 -0.31 -35.15 -19.93
N LEU A 886 -0.68 -35.70 -18.76
CA LEU A 886 -2.05 -36.12 -18.46
C LEU A 886 -2.51 -35.58 -17.10
N SER A 887 -3.10 -34.38 -17.10
CA SER A 887 -3.74 -33.79 -15.90
C SER A 887 -5.27 -33.89 -15.95
N GLY A 888 -5.82 -34.85 -16.70
CA GLY A 888 -7.25 -35.16 -16.75
C GLY A 888 -7.58 -36.41 -15.92
N GLY A 889 -8.44 -36.27 -14.92
CA GLY A 889 -8.84 -37.37 -14.05
C GLY A 889 -9.67 -38.43 -14.79
N ILE A 890 -9.34 -39.71 -14.57
CA ILE A 890 -10.11 -40.89 -15.03
C ILE A 890 -11.60 -40.82 -14.60
N ALA A 891 -11.92 -40.03 -13.58
CA ALA A 891 -13.27 -39.79 -13.08
C ALA A 891 -14.19 -39.09 -14.10
N ASP A 892 -13.71 -38.08 -14.84
CA ASP A 892 -14.48 -37.41 -15.89
C ASP A 892 -14.78 -38.33 -17.08
N LEU A 893 -13.96 -39.37 -17.24
CA LEU A 893 -14.03 -40.33 -18.33
C LEU A 893 -15.03 -41.47 -18.10
N ARG A 894 -15.24 -41.89 -16.85
CA ARG A 894 -16.28 -42.89 -16.51
C ARG A 894 -17.69 -42.32 -16.69
N ALA A 895 -17.85 -41.00 -16.60
CA ALA A 895 -19.13 -40.33 -16.83
C ALA A 895 -19.55 -40.31 -18.31
N ALA A 896 -18.60 -40.30 -19.25
CA ALA A 896 -18.86 -40.14 -20.68
C ALA A 896 -19.44 -41.39 -21.41
N LEU A 897 -19.38 -42.58 -20.80
CA LEU A 897 -19.95 -43.82 -21.35
C LEU A 897 -21.03 -44.43 -20.45
N ALA A 898 -21.51 -43.68 -19.46
CA ALA A 898 -22.67 -44.12 -18.68
C ALA A 898 -23.92 -44.13 -19.56
N GLU A 899 -24.88 -45.00 -19.25
CA GLU A 899 -26.23 -44.84 -19.79
C GLU A 899 -26.71 -43.40 -19.51
N CYS A 900 -27.21 -42.76 -20.57
CA CYS A 900 -27.63 -41.37 -20.53
C CYS A 900 -28.99 -41.23 -21.21
N THR A 901 -29.75 -40.24 -20.77
CA THR A 901 -31.04 -39.90 -21.40
C THR A 901 -30.80 -39.14 -22.70
N GLU A 902 -31.81 -39.05 -23.57
CA GLU A 902 -31.71 -38.23 -24.78
C GLU A 902 -31.40 -36.76 -24.46
N PHE A 903 -31.97 -36.23 -23.37
CA PHE A 903 -31.69 -34.88 -22.89
C PHE A 903 -30.21 -34.69 -22.55
N GLU A 904 -29.63 -35.62 -21.79
CA GLU A 904 -28.22 -35.57 -21.40
C GLU A 904 -27.29 -35.64 -22.62
N LEU A 905 -27.66 -36.42 -23.64
CA LEU A 905 -26.91 -36.49 -24.88
C LEU A 905 -26.96 -35.15 -25.64
N TYR A 906 -28.14 -34.53 -25.78
CA TYR A 906 -28.26 -33.21 -26.42
C TYR A 906 -27.51 -32.13 -25.64
N ASP A 907 -27.62 -32.14 -24.31
CA ASP A 907 -26.94 -31.18 -23.44
C ASP A 907 -25.42 -31.33 -23.52
N ALA A 908 -24.89 -32.57 -23.48
CA ALA A 908 -23.46 -32.81 -23.58
C ALA A 908 -22.86 -32.27 -24.89
N VAL A 909 -23.60 -32.33 -26.00
CA VAL A 909 -23.18 -31.72 -27.28
C VAL A 909 -23.23 -30.19 -27.21
N CYS A 910 -24.29 -29.62 -26.62
CA CYS A 910 -24.45 -28.16 -26.51
C CYS A 910 -23.43 -27.50 -25.56
N GLN A 911 -23.13 -28.12 -24.43
CA GLN A 911 -22.15 -27.62 -23.46
C GLN A 911 -20.74 -27.57 -24.04
N ARG A 912 -20.41 -28.51 -24.93
CA ARG A 912 -19.09 -28.64 -25.56
C ARG A 912 -18.95 -27.84 -26.86
N ALA A 913 -20.04 -27.32 -27.40
CA ALA A 913 -20.08 -26.55 -28.65
C ALA A 913 -19.15 -25.33 -28.65
N ASN A 914 -19.03 -24.64 -27.51
CA ASN A 914 -18.16 -23.47 -27.37
C ASN A 914 -16.67 -23.82 -27.42
N VAL A 915 -16.31 -25.05 -27.06
CA VAL A 915 -14.92 -25.55 -27.03
C VAL A 915 -14.57 -26.22 -28.36
N TYR A 916 -15.52 -26.95 -28.96
CA TYR A 916 -15.34 -27.71 -30.20
C TYR A 916 -16.36 -27.26 -31.26
N PRO A 917 -16.09 -26.16 -31.99
CA PRO A 917 -17.07 -25.51 -32.87
C PRO A 917 -17.30 -26.24 -34.20
N ASN A 918 -16.51 -27.26 -34.52
CA ASN A 918 -16.59 -28.00 -35.78
C ASN A 918 -17.78 -28.99 -35.85
N GLU A 919 -18.55 -29.14 -34.76
CA GLU A 919 -19.72 -30.01 -34.68
C GLU A 919 -21.02 -29.31 -35.10
N ASN A 920 -21.94 -30.07 -35.73
CA ASN A 920 -23.27 -29.56 -36.00
C ASN A 920 -24.15 -29.66 -34.74
N VAL A 921 -24.31 -28.53 -34.04
CA VAL A 921 -25.00 -28.44 -32.75
C VAL A 921 -26.49 -28.07 -32.94
N LEU A 922 -26.90 -27.68 -34.14
CA LEU A 922 -28.22 -27.12 -34.43
C LEU A 922 -29.36 -28.02 -33.93
N VAL A 923 -29.32 -29.30 -34.33
CA VAL A 923 -30.38 -30.27 -33.99
C VAL A 923 -30.43 -30.50 -32.47
N SER A 924 -29.27 -30.63 -31.83
CA SER A 924 -29.16 -30.80 -30.38
C SER A 924 -29.72 -29.58 -29.63
N ASN A 925 -29.38 -28.37 -30.06
CA ASN A 925 -29.83 -27.15 -29.40
C ASN A 925 -31.34 -26.94 -29.55
N LEU A 926 -31.89 -27.22 -30.75
CA LEU A 926 -33.33 -27.15 -30.99
C LEU A 926 -34.11 -28.18 -30.16
N ARG A 927 -33.65 -29.44 -30.13
CA ARG A 927 -34.30 -30.49 -29.34
C ARG A 927 -34.20 -30.23 -27.83
N ARG A 928 -33.03 -29.80 -27.35
CA ARG A 928 -32.82 -29.40 -25.96
C ARG A 928 -33.71 -28.21 -25.59
N GLY A 929 -33.75 -27.18 -26.41
CA GLY A 929 -34.61 -26.01 -26.18
C GLY A 929 -36.09 -26.37 -26.05
N ARG A 930 -36.59 -27.28 -26.91
CA ARG A 930 -37.97 -27.80 -26.81
C ARG A 930 -38.24 -28.52 -25.48
N LEU A 931 -37.29 -29.33 -25.00
CA LEU A 931 -37.41 -30.01 -23.71
C LEU A 931 -37.41 -29.02 -22.53
N LEU A 932 -36.55 -28.00 -22.59
CA LEU A 932 -36.49 -26.94 -21.59
C LEU A 932 -37.78 -26.09 -21.58
N ASP A 933 -38.32 -25.76 -22.75
CA ASP A 933 -39.61 -25.05 -22.85
C ASP A 933 -40.78 -25.89 -22.34
N ALA A 934 -40.75 -27.21 -22.55
CA ALA A 934 -41.74 -28.12 -21.96
C ALA A 934 -41.63 -28.15 -20.43
N LEU A 935 -40.41 -28.18 -19.86
CA LEU A 935 -40.19 -28.06 -18.42
C LEU A 935 -40.75 -26.74 -17.89
N LEU A 936 -40.44 -25.61 -18.53
CA LEU A 936 -40.93 -24.28 -18.12
C LEU A 936 -42.46 -24.22 -18.17
N SER A 937 -43.06 -24.73 -19.26
CA SER A 937 -44.51 -24.74 -19.44
C SER A 937 -45.24 -25.56 -18.37
N ARG A 938 -44.70 -26.74 -18.01
CA ARG A 938 -45.24 -27.59 -16.92
C ARG A 938 -45.19 -26.90 -15.56
N ASN A 939 -44.24 -25.98 -15.36
CA ASN A 939 -44.06 -25.20 -14.14
C ASN A 939 -44.72 -23.79 -14.23
N ALA A 940 -45.71 -23.63 -15.11
CA ALA A 940 -46.43 -22.38 -15.33
C ALA A 940 -45.50 -21.18 -15.62
N ARG A 941 -44.51 -21.40 -16.48
CA ARG A 941 -43.59 -20.37 -17.03
C ARG A 941 -43.70 -20.30 -18.55
N ALA A 942 -43.33 -19.14 -19.11
CA ALA A 942 -43.31 -18.95 -20.55
C ALA A 942 -42.20 -19.80 -21.20
N ALA A 943 -42.49 -20.36 -22.38
CA ALA A 943 -41.50 -21.01 -23.23
C ALA A 943 -40.55 -19.94 -23.82
N VAL A 944 -39.37 -19.78 -23.23
CA VAL A 944 -38.41 -18.73 -23.60
C VAL A 944 -37.52 -19.18 -24.76
N PHE A 945 -37.10 -20.44 -24.79
CA PHE A 945 -36.05 -20.91 -25.72
C PHE A 945 -36.51 -20.89 -27.18
N ALA A 946 -37.80 -21.11 -27.46
CA ALA A 946 -38.40 -20.98 -28.78
C ALA A 946 -38.34 -19.55 -29.35
N SER A 947 -38.21 -18.53 -28.51
CA SER A 947 -38.17 -17.12 -28.92
C SER A 947 -36.76 -16.56 -29.13
N LEU A 948 -35.74 -17.30 -28.71
CA LEU A 948 -34.34 -16.88 -28.79
C LEU A 948 -33.72 -17.19 -30.16
N SER A 949 -32.71 -16.42 -30.56
CA SER A 949 -31.85 -16.84 -31.68
C SER A 949 -31.06 -18.10 -31.31
N GLU A 950 -30.58 -18.85 -32.30
CA GLU A 950 -29.82 -20.10 -32.05
C GLU A 950 -28.60 -19.89 -31.15
N THR A 951 -27.86 -18.78 -31.34
CA THR A 951 -26.69 -18.45 -30.54
C THR A 951 -27.05 -18.06 -29.10
N GLU A 952 -28.19 -17.37 -28.92
CA GLU A 952 -28.68 -17.00 -27.59
C GLU A 952 -29.24 -18.22 -26.86
N ALA A 953 -30.02 -19.06 -27.55
CA ALA A 953 -30.56 -20.30 -27.02
C ALA A 953 -29.45 -21.25 -26.56
N LEU A 954 -28.33 -21.34 -27.32
CA LEU A 954 -27.18 -22.14 -26.92
C LEU A 954 -26.55 -21.63 -25.62
N ALA A 955 -26.24 -20.33 -25.56
CA ALA A 955 -25.58 -19.71 -24.41
C ALA A 955 -26.45 -19.75 -23.15
N VAL A 956 -27.71 -19.31 -23.25
CA VAL A 956 -28.68 -19.31 -22.15
C VAL A 956 -29.01 -20.73 -21.71
N GLY A 957 -29.17 -21.66 -22.67
CA GLY A 957 -29.44 -23.06 -22.38
C GLY A 957 -28.31 -23.73 -21.61
N ASN A 958 -27.06 -23.46 -21.99
CA ASN A 958 -25.89 -24.01 -21.30
C ASN A 958 -25.86 -23.58 -19.82
N GLN A 959 -26.02 -22.28 -19.56
CA GLN A 959 -26.04 -21.73 -18.21
C GLN A 959 -27.25 -22.21 -17.39
N PHE A 960 -28.41 -22.34 -18.01
CA PHE A 960 -29.62 -22.79 -17.33
C PHE A 960 -29.49 -24.25 -16.86
N VAL A 961 -28.96 -25.14 -17.71
CA VAL A 961 -28.75 -26.55 -17.33
C VAL A 961 -27.62 -26.69 -16.31
N GLU A 962 -26.54 -25.90 -16.41
CA GLU A 962 -25.48 -25.87 -15.38
C GLU A 962 -26.03 -25.50 -14.00
N LEU A 963 -26.92 -24.51 -13.92
CA LEU A 963 -27.57 -24.14 -12.67
C LEU A 963 -28.40 -25.30 -12.09
N LEU A 964 -29.23 -25.95 -12.91
CA LEU A 964 -30.07 -27.07 -12.47
C LEU A 964 -29.17 -28.21 -11.93
N MET A 965 -28.15 -28.59 -12.70
CA MET A 965 -27.20 -29.63 -12.32
C MET A 965 -26.46 -29.29 -11.02
N ALA A 966 -26.06 -28.03 -10.82
CA ALA A 966 -25.36 -27.59 -9.61
C ALA A 966 -26.25 -27.55 -8.36
N ARG A 967 -27.56 -27.33 -8.52
CA ARG A 967 -28.50 -27.15 -7.41
C ARG A 967 -29.18 -28.43 -6.95
N VAL A 968 -29.71 -29.21 -7.89
CA VAL A 968 -30.50 -30.42 -7.60
C VAL A 968 -29.79 -31.71 -8.03
N GLY A 969 -28.69 -31.60 -8.77
CA GLY A 969 -27.92 -32.75 -9.21
C GLY A 969 -28.52 -33.47 -10.42
N ARG A 970 -27.79 -34.49 -10.91
CA ARG A 970 -28.07 -35.19 -12.18
C ARG A 970 -29.44 -35.88 -12.21
N ALA A 971 -29.79 -36.64 -11.16
CA ALA A 971 -31.01 -37.44 -11.13
C ALA A 971 -32.27 -36.55 -11.13
N ASP A 972 -32.29 -35.53 -10.27
CA ASP A 972 -33.44 -34.64 -10.12
C ASP A 972 -33.59 -33.71 -11.33
N THR A 973 -32.48 -33.30 -11.96
CA THR A 973 -32.53 -32.54 -13.23
C THR A 973 -33.22 -33.34 -14.33
N ASN A 974 -32.90 -34.63 -14.49
CA ASN A 974 -33.58 -35.49 -15.46
C ASN A 974 -35.06 -35.68 -15.10
N ALA A 975 -35.39 -35.86 -13.82
CA ALA A 975 -36.77 -35.98 -13.36
C ALA A 975 -37.60 -34.70 -13.64
N LEU A 976 -36.99 -33.51 -13.52
CA LEU A 976 -37.62 -32.24 -13.91
C LEU A 976 -37.89 -32.17 -15.41
N ILE A 977 -36.92 -32.54 -16.25
CA ILE A 977 -37.05 -32.50 -17.71
C ILE A 977 -38.13 -33.46 -18.20
N GLU A 978 -38.18 -34.65 -17.62
CA GLU A 978 -39.20 -35.66 -17.93
C GLU A 978 -40.57 -35.30 -17.35
N GLY A 979 -40.65 -34.36 -16.40
CA GLY A 979 -41.89 -33.93 -15.75
C GLY A 979 -42.37 -34.84 -14.62
N ARG A 980 -41.46 -35.64 -14.04
CA ARG A 980 -41.72 -36.45 -12.84
C ARG A 980 -41.66 -35.64 -11.55
N LEU A 981 -40.94 -34.52 -11.57
CA LEU A 981 -40.84 -33.54 -10.48
C LEU A 981 -41.15 -32.13 -11.01
N LEU A 982 -41.58 -31.25 -10.11
CA LEU A 982 -41.80 -29.83 -10.41
C LEU A 982 -40.76 -28.94 -9.68
N LEU A 983 -40.52 -27.74 -10.19
CA LEU A 983 -39.57 -26.77 -9.62
C LEU A 983 -39.96 -26.35 -8.20
N ASP A 984 -41.25 -26.29 -7.90
CA ASP A 984 -41.78 -25.93 -6.59
C ASP A 984 -41.44 -27.00 -5.53
N GLU A 985 -41.42 -28.28 -5.92
CA GLU A 985 -41.09 -29.41 -5.03
C GLU A 985 -39.61 -29.40 -4.62
N LEU A 986 -38.75 -28.80 -5.43
CA LEU A 986 -37.31 -28.66 -5.18
C LEU A 986 -36.93 -27.26 -4.66
N GLY A 987 -37.90 -26.38 -4.41
CA GLY A 987 -37.68 -25.01 -3.91
C GLY A 987 -36.88 -24.12 -4.87
N MET A 988 -36.88 -24.42 -6.18
CA MET A 988 -36.07 -23.72 -7.19
C MET A 988 -36.81 -22.56 -7.88
N THR A 989 -38.06 -22.32 -7.53
CA THR A 989 -38.95 -21.37 -8.21
C THR A 989 -38.39 -19.96 -8.24
N ASP A 990 -37.85 -19.47 -7.12
CA ASP A 990 -37.27 -18.13 -7.00
C ASP A 990 -35.95 -17.98 -7.78
N ASP A 991 -35.13 -19.03 -7.82
CA ASP A 991 -33.85 -19.02 -8.52
C ASP A 991 -34.06 -19.02 -10.05
N VAL A 992 -35.05 -19.78 -10.54
CA VAL A 992 -35.44 -19.76 -11.95
C VAL A 992 -36.08 -18.43 -12.32
N ASP A 993 -36.93 -17.85 -11.47
CA ASP A 993 -37.58 -16.54 -11.72
C ASP A 993 -36.59 -15.38 -11.79
N ARG A 994 -35.46 -15.46 -11.06
CA ARG A 994 -34.37 -14.48 -11.16
C ARG A 994 -33.63 -14.54 -12.50
N LEU A 995 -33.56 -15.71 -13.12
CA LEU A 995 -32.83 -15.94 -14.38
C LEU A 995 -33.72 -15.81 -15.62
N LEU A 996 -34.95 -16.30 -15.53
CA LEU A 996 -35.96 -16.32 -16.59
C LEU A 996 -37.30 -15.83 -16.01
N PRO A 997 -37.56 -14.50 -15.99
CA PRO A 997 -38.78 -13.96 -15.39
C PRO A 997 -40.05 -14.41 -16.12
N LYS A 998 -41.18 -14.47 -15.39
CA LYS A 998 -42.51 -14.94 -15.85
C LYS A 998 -43.04 -14.27 -17.13
N SER A 999 -42.58 -13.05 -17.44
CA SER A 999 -42.97 -12.30 -18.64
C SER A 999 -41.78 -12.21 -19.59
N ALA A 1000 -42.01 -12.55 -20.87
CA ALA A 1000 -41.03 -12.59 -21.97
C ALA A 1000 -39.80 -11.69 -21.76
N ALA A 1001 -38.62 -12.32 -21.66
CA ALA A 1001 -37.36 -11.64 -21.47
C ALA A 1001 -37.12 -10.63 -22.61
N THR A 1002 -36.78 -9.40 -22.26
CA THR A 1002 -36.43 -8.39 -23.26
C THR A 1002 -35.02 -8.65 -23.81
N PRO A 1003 -34.71 -8.33 -25.09
CA PRO A 1003 -33.37 -8.47 -25.66
C PRO A 1003 -32.26 -7.79 -24.83
N ALA A 1004 -32.59 -6.74 -24.08
CA ALA A 1004 -31.68 -6.05 -23.17
C ALA A 1004 -31.25 -6.89 -21.95
N GLN A 1005 -32.11 -7.77 -21.45
CA GLN A 1005 -31.81 -8.66 -20.31
C GLN A 1005 -30.98 -9.88 -20.76
N LEU A 1006 -31.19 -10.36 -21.98
CA LEU A 1006 -30.35 -11.38 -22.62
C LEU A 1006 -28.93 -10.87 -22.89
N LEU A 1007 -28.78 -9.58 -23.21
CA LEU A 1007 -27.49 -8.91 -23.34
C LEU A 1007 -26.75 -8.75 -21.99
N GLU A 1008 -27.48 -8.66 -20.87
CA GLU A 1008 -26.89 -8.66 -19.51
C GLU A 1008 -26.42 -10.05 -19.09
N LEU A 1009 -27.16 -11.11 -19.44
CA LEU A 1009 -26.73 -12.50 -19.27
C LEU A 1009 -25.49 -12.83 -20.13
N ARG A 1010 -25.42 -12.30 -21.36
CA ARG A 1010 -24.24 -12.42 -22.24
C ARG A 1010 -23.01 -11.66 -21.74
N LYS A 1011 -23.15 -10.69 -20.83
CA LYS A 1011 -22.03 -9.97 -20.18
C LYS A 1011 -21.56 -10.65 -18.89
N ARG A 1012 -22.33 -11.60 -18.35
CA ARG A 1012 -21.97 -12.43 -17.19
C ARG A 1012 -21.36 -13.78 -17.59
N ALA A 1013 -21.59 -14.22 -18.84
CA ALA A 1013 -20.83 -15.28 -19.52
C ALA A 1013 -19.54 -14.70 -20.14
#